data_AF-A0A2E1FU84-F1
#
_entry.id   AF-A0A2E1FU84-F1
#
_cell.length_a   1.000
_cell.length_b   1.000
_cell.length_c   1.000
_cell.angle_alpha   90.00
_cell.angle_beta   90.00
_cell.angle_gamma   90.00
#
_symmetry.space_group_name_H-M   'P 1'
#
loop_
_entity.id
_entity.type
_entity.pdbx_description
1 polymer ?
#
loop_
_entity_poly.entity_id
_entity_poly.type
_entity_poly.pdbx_seq_one_letter_code
_entity_poly.pdbx_strand_id
1 'polypeptide(L)'
;MYNCKNIFLLLLGVIFSTATIAQISHGGSPLNWGDATYQPVFEMQEMPDVDLAALALEDAVTDQHKEAPWRFGVEQEVAFNLENSGTWTFEEGMHVWRLGFNCPNALNVSFMLSRFVLPKEAQLYVYNAQRTAFLGSFTQENNKDWEGLSLGVLDGSSMILEYHESPASHGMGEIEVNQVIHGYRSLLNHQEAVLAEMVERLGPFGNSGACNINVNCPEGADWQTEKRSVALIVNGGSAYCTGALINNTANDGTPYFLTANHCIGTPNTWVYYFNHESSSCSGTTGPTNQSVSGGTLLVQNGGSDFALIELSSAPPASYNVEYAGWDHSGSTPSSAVGIHHPSGDLKKICFENDAPYQSSTGGAQVWWIDEWELGVTEPGSSGSPLFDQNHRIIGQLYGGAAACSGSVNNGAYDFYGRFNVSWGLGASQYLDPLNTGVNTLDSYPTNAVPGAGCTDSTACNYDPEATSDNGSCVDNDVCGICGGDGSSCTGCTDPTSCNYDSSATIDDGSCIGNGVEVIFTILTDNYPGETTWSVTDASGATIMSGGPYASNGTTFTSSACVATGCYDVTINDSYGDGICCAYGEGNYSITSDGNTLVSGGEFVSTETTNFCVTAVSNDTPGCTDSAACNYDSSATIDDGSCESTSCAGCTDSTACNYDSSASIDDGSCESTSCAGCTDSDACNYESTASIDDGSCEFTSCVCTGDINGDGVITVADVLLVLSEFGCLSGCTTDVDGDTYVNVSDILLLLAAFGTTC
;
A
#
# COMPACT_ATOMS: atom_id res chain seq x y z
N MET A 1 26.34 -23.20 54.79
CA MET A 1 24.93 -23.46 54.42
C MET A 1 24.24 -22.10 54.44
N TYR A 2 23.88 -21.42 53.35
CA TYR A 2 23.70 -21.72 51.93
C TYR A 2 24.16 -20.49 51.10
N ASN A 3 24.70 -20.74 49.91
CA ASN A 3 24.87 -19.73 48.85
C ASN A 3 23.49 -19.33 48.31
N CYS A 4 23.23 -18.05 48.10
CA CYS A 4 22.20 -17.60 47.15
C CYS A 4 22.83 -16.60 46.18
N LYS A 5 22.88 -17.00 44.91
CA LYS A 5 23.29 -16.19 43.76
C LYS A 5 22.17 -15.18 43.46
N ASN A 6 22.53 -13.91 43.32
CA ASN A 6 21.68 -12.91 42.68
C ASN A 6 21.60 -13.23 41.18
N ILE A 7 20.43 -13.62 40.71
CA ILE A 7 20.10 -13.67 39.28
C ILE A 7 19.54 -12.29 38.93
N PHE A 8 20.29 -11.54 38.14
CA PHE A 8 19.80 -10.34 37.45
C PHE A 8 18.95 -10.83 36.27
N LEU A 9 17.63 -10.70 36.37
CA LEU A 9 16.74 -10.82 35.20
C LEU A 9 16.74 -9.45 34.52
N LEU A 10 17.43 -9.33 33.38
CA LEU A 10 17.21 -8.24 32.44
C LEU A 10 15.90 -8.56 31.70
N LEU A 11 14.81 -7.89 32.06
CA LEU A 11 13.65 -7.80 31.18
C LEU A 11 13.97 -6.72 30.14
N LEU A 12 14.33 -7.13 28.92
CA LEU A 12 14.12 -6.29 27.76
C LEU A 12 12.61 -6.27 27.50
N GLY A 13 11.93 -5.23 27.95
CA GLY A 13 10.62 -4.88 27.43
C GLY A 13 10.83 -4.23 26.07
N VAL A 14 10.64 -4.99 25.00
CA VAL A 14 10.45 -4.42 23.66
C VAL A 14 9.00 -3.95 23.64
N ILE A 15 8.79 -2.66 23.87
CA ILE A 15 7.52 -2.00 23.61
C ILE A 15 7.50 -1.75 22.11
N PHE A 16 6.81 -2.61 21.35
CA PHE A 16 6.38 -2.27 20.01
C PHE A 16 5.23 -1.28 20.17
N SER A 17 5.52 0.01 20.01
CA SER A 17 4.51 1.01 19.71
C SER A 17 4.13 0.83 18.24
N THR A 18 3.02 0.16 17.99
CA THR A 18 2.35 0.21 16.68
C THR A 18 1.75 1.61 16.57
N ALA A 19 2.51 2.55 15.99
CA ALA A 19 1.97 3.83 15.59
C ALA A 19 1.07 3.58 14.37
N THR A 20 -0.24 3.52 14.60
CA THR A 20 -1.23 3.57 13.51
C THR A 20 -1.19 4.97 12.90
N ILE A 21 -1.11 5.09 11.58
CA ILE A 21 -1.04 6.39 10.88
C ILE A 21 -2.46 6.79 10.44
N ALA A 22 -3.23 7.48 11.27
CA ALA A 22 -4.56 8.00 10.94
C ALA A 22 -4.60 9.27 10.04
N GLN A 23 -5.47 9.26 9.03
CA GLN A 23 -5.88 10.35 8.11
C GLN A 23 -4.76 11.19 7.47
N ILE A 24 -3.57 10.64 7.31
CA ILE A 24 -2.54 11.23 6.46
C ILE A 24 -2.75 10.68 5.05
N SER A 25 -2.65 11.53 4.03
CA SER A 25 -2.58 11.05 2.65
C SER A 25 -1.30 10.23 2.46
N HIS A 26 -1.41 8.96 2.07
CA HIS A 26 -0.27 8.08 1.83
C HIS A 26 0.27 8.20 0.38
N GLY A 27 0.22 9.40 -0.20
CA GLY A 27 0.55 9.63 -1.61
C GLY A 27 -0.55 9.12 -2.56
N GLY A 28 -0.23 9.02 -3.85
CA GLY A 28 -1.19 8.64 -4.88
C GLY A 28 -2.16 9.76 -5.28
N SER A 29 -3.09 9.43 -6.16
CA SER A 29 -4.14 10.35 -6.64
C SER A 29 -5.36 9.54 -7.10
N PRO A 30 -6.55 10.16 -7.15
CA PRO A 30 -7.70 9.51 -7.77
C PRO A 30 -7.39 9.03 -9.19
N LEU A 31 -8.10 8.02 -9.67
CA LEU A 31 -7.80 7.37 -10.94
C LEU A 31 -7.84 8.38 -12.10
N ASN A 32 -6.82 8.38 -12.95
CA ASN A 32 -6.69 9.33 -14.07
C ASN A 32 -6.77 10.82 -13.64
N TRP A 33 -6.23 11.16 -12.46
CA TRP A 33 -6.12 12.55 -12.01
C TRP A 33 -5.25 13.38 -12.97
N GLY A 34 -5.73 14.55 -13.37
CA GLY A 34 -5.08 15.41 -14.37
C GLY A 34 -5.44 15.13 -15.83
N ASP A 35 -6.11 14.01 -16.13
CA ASP A 35 -6.72 13.81 -17.44
C ASP A 35 -8.10 14.48 -17.51
N ALA A 36 -8.16 15.62 -18.20
CA ALA A 36 -9.39 16.39 -18.40
C ALA A 36 -10.41 15.69 -19.31
N THR A 37 -10.02 14.65 -20.03
CA THR A 37 -10.90 13.87 -20.91
C THR A 37 -11.51 12.66 -20.22
N TYR A 38 -10.98 12.28 -19.06
CA TYR A 38 -11.53 11.18 -18.27
C TYR A 38 -12.90 11.55 -17.70
N GLN A 39 -13.88 10.67 -17.92
CA GLN A 39 -15.26 10.82 -17.47
C GLN A 39 -15.68 9.53 -16.75
N PRO A 40 -15.52 9.45 -15.42
CA PRO A 40 -15.88 8.26 -14.68
C PRO A 40 -17.40 8.03 -14.70
N VAL A 41 -17.82 6.76 -14.65
CA VAL A 41 -19.23 6.36 -14.62
C VAL A 41 -19.66 6.09 -13.19
N PHE A 42 -20.65 6.83 -12.69
CA PHE A 42 -21.24 6.66 -11.36
C PHE A 42 -22.57 7.40 -11.26
N GLU A 43 -23.36 7.08 -10.23
CA GLU A 43 -24.60 7.78 -9.89
C GLU A 43 -24.38 8.81 -8.78
N MET A 44 -25.16 9.90 -8.83
CA MET A 44 -25.16 10.95 -7.82
C MET A 44 -26.35 10.76 -6.87
N GLN A 45 -26.08 10.72 -5.57
CA GLN A 45 -27.09 10.79 -4.53
C GLN A 45 -27.51 12.24 -4.32
N GLU A 46 -28.81 12.53 -4.46
CA GLU A 46 -29.37 13.85 -4.20
C GLU A 46 -29.65 14.01 -2.71
N MET A 47 -28.89 14.87 -2.04
CA MET A 47 -29.06 15.17 -0.62
C MET A 47 -30.20 16.18 -0.43
N PRO A 48 -30.97 16.06 0.67
CA PRO A 48 -31.92 17.09 1.09
C PRO A 48 -31.29 18.50 1.11
N ASP A 49 -32.05 19.46 0.59
CA ASP A 49 -31.69 20.88 0.70
C ASP A 49 -31.84 21.37 2.14
N VAL A 50 -31.09 22.40 2.50
CA VAL A 50 -31.01 22.95 3.84
C VAL A 50 -31.75 24.29 3.91
N ASP A 51 -32.58 24.50 4.95
CA ASP A 51 -33.29 25.78 5.14
C ASP A 51 -32.34 26.86 5.68
N LEU A 52 -31.66 27.54 4.75
CA LEU A 52 -30.71 28.61 5.05
C LEU A 52 -31.34 29.76 5.84
N ALA A 53 -32.62 30.06 5.63
CA ALA A 53 -33.30 31.15 6.32
C ALA A 53 -33.57 30.80 7.79
N ALA A 54 -33.93 29.55 8.08
CA ALA A 54 -34.08 29.07 9.45
C ALA A 54 -32.73 29.04 10.18
N LEU A 55 -31.69 28.49 9.53
CA LEU A 55 -30.35 28.42 10.12
C LEU A 55 -29.77 29.81 10.42
N ALA A 56 -29.93 30.78 9.52
CA ALA A 56 -29.47 32.14 9.77
C ALA A 56 -30.12 32.79 11.01
N LEU A 57 -31.38 32.46 11.31
CA LEU A 57 -32.05 32.94 12.52
C LEU A 57 -31.56 32.25 13.79
N GLU A 58 -31.32 30.94 13.74
CA GLU A 58 -30.75 30.17 14.85
C GLU A 58 -29.33 30.64 15.16
N ASP A 59 -28.50 30.74 14.13
CA ASP A 59 -27.10 31.13 14.29
C ASP A 59 -26.96 32.58 14.79
N ALA A 60 -27.89 33.46 14.39
CA ALA A 60 -27.90 34.82 14.90
C ALA A 60 -28.05 34.90 16.43
N VAL A 61 -28.59 33.86 17.07
CA VAL A 61 -28.67 33.70 18.52
C VAL A 61 -27.44 32.97 19.06
N THR A 62 -27.06 31.82 18.50
CA THR A 62 -25.95 31.01 19.04
C THR A 62 -24.59 31.70 18.92
N ASP A 63 -24.35 32.46 17.84
CA ASP A 63 -23.14 33.25 17.64
C ASP A 63 -22.92 34.32 18.74
N GLN A 64 -23.93 34.62 19.55
CA GLN A 64 -23.81 35.55 20.70
C GLN A 64 -23.28 34.86 21.97
N HIS A 65 -23.13 33.53 21.97
CA HIS A 65 -22.74 32.74 23.13
C HIS A 65 -21.38 32.07 22.93
N LYS A 66 -20.36 32.50 23.70
CA LYS A 66 -18.98 31.95 23.63
C LYS A 66 -18.87 30.44 23.87
N GLU A 67 -19.77 29.87 24.66
CA GLU A 67 -19.75 28.44 24.98
C GLU A 67 -20.44 27.58 23.90
N ALA A 68 -21.08 28.20 22.91
CA ALA A 68 -21.65 27.48 21.78
C ALA A 68 -20.59 27.30 20.67
N PRO A 69 -20.38 26.07 20.17
CA PRO A 69 -19.57 25.84 18.98
C PRO A 69 -20.05 26.67 17.79
N TRP A 70 -19.11 27.13 16.96
CA TRP A 70 -19.47 27.85 15.75
C TRP A 70 -19.91 26.85 14.67
N ARG A 71 -21.22 26.85 14.38
CA ARG A 71 -21.83 25.96 13.39
C ARG A 71 -21.59 26.50 11.98
N PHE A 72 -21.08 25.64 11.10
CA PHE A 72 -20.89 25.94 9.67
C PHE A 72 -21.59 24.95 8.74
N GLY A 73 -21.99 23.79 9.24
CA GLY A 73 -22.65 22.74 8.48
C GLY A 73 -23.77 22.06 9.25
N VAL A 74 -24.64 21.39 8.49
CA VAL A 74 -25.67 20.51 9.04
C VAL A 74 -25.31 19.07 8.73
N GLU A 75 -25.33 18.23 9.75
CA GLU A 75 -25.13 16.79 9.60
C GLU A 75 -26.41 16.14 9.08
N GLN A 76 -26.31 15.45 7.94
CA GLN A 76 -27.39 14.65 7.37
C GLN A 76 -27.05 13.17 7.53
N GLU A 77 -27.87 12.48 8.32
CA GLU A 77 -27.73 11.04 8.54
C GLU A 77 -28.05 10.25 7.27
N VAL A 78 -27.16 9.35 6.92
CA VAL A 78 -27.25 8.42 5.78
C VAL A 78 -26.73 7.04 6.20
N ALA A 79 -26.80 6.06 5.31
CA ALA A 79 -26.23 4.73 5.54
C ALA A 79 -25.76 4.15 4.21
N PHE A 80 -24.86 4.86 3.53
CA PHE A 80 -24.36 4.46 2.22
C PHE A 80 -23.08 3.64 2.37
N ASN A 81 -23.04 2.47 1.75
CA ASN A 81 -21.90 1.56 1.82
C ASN A 81 -21.59 0.93 0.45
N LEU A 82 -20.54 0.12 0.40
CA LEU A 82 -20.06 -0.56 -0.81
C LEU A 82 -21.09 -1.53 -1.44
N GLU A 83 -22.09 -1.97 -0.67
CA GLU A 83 -23.09 -2.97 -1.10
C GLU A 83 -24.40 -2.32 -1.59
N ASN A 84 -24.84 -1.25 -0.93
CA ASN A 84 -26.17 -0.69 -1.13
C ASN A 84 -26.19 0.56 -2.03
N SER A 85 -25.02 1.08 -2.39
CA SER A 85 -24.88 2.34 -3.11
C SER A 85 -23.62 2.37 -3.97
N GLY A 86 -23.54 3.38 -4.82
CA GLY A 86 -22.40 3.62 -5.69
C GLY A 86 -22.37 2.71 -6.91
N THR A 87 -21.28 2.78 -7.66
CA THR A 87 -21.10 2.04 -8.92
C THR A 87 -19.72 1.41 -8.94
N TRP A 88 -19.69 0.09 -9.16
CA TRP A 88 -18.47 -0.68 -9.36
C TRP A 88 -18.09 -0.73 -10.84
N THR A 89 -16.82 -0.47 -11.14
CA THR A 89 -16.19 -0.66 -12.46
C THR A 89 -14.91 -1.48 -12.31
N PHE A 90 -14.39 -1.99 -13.43
CA PHE A 90 -13.08 -2.64 -13.49
C PHE A 90 -12.20 -1.84 -14.45
N GLU A 91 -11.19 -1.15 -13.92
CA GLU A 91 -10.36 -0.20 -14.64
C GLU A 91 -8.90 -0.37 -14.23
N GLU A 92 -7.97 -0.31 -15.20
CA GLU A 92 -6.52 -0.43 -14.95
C GLU A 92 -6.10 -1.65 -14.12
N GLY A 93 -6.86 -2.74 -14.19
CA GLY A 93 -6.58 -4.00 -13.48
C GLY A 93 -7.11 -4.07 -12.05
N MET A 94 -7.88 -3.08 -11.61
CA MET A 94 -8.44 -2.98 -10.25
C MET A 94 -9.97 -2.85 -10.28
N HIS A 95 -10.61 -3.24 -9.18
CA HIS A 95 -12.00 -2.89 -8.92
C HIS A 95 -12.07 -1.47 -8.36
N VAL A 96 -12.97 -0.66 -8.93
CA VAL A 96 -13.14 0.74 -8.53
C VAL A 96 -14.60 0.99 -8.20
N TRP A 97 -14.87 1.41 -6.97
CA TRP A 97 -16.18 1.83 -6.50
C TRP A 97 -16.27 3.35 -6.44
N ARG A 98 -17.37 3.91 -6.93
CA ARG A 98 -17.62 5.35 -6.89
C ARG A 98 -19.00 5.66 -6.36
N LEU A 99 -19.07 6.60 -5.43
CA LEU A 99 -20.31 7.16 -4.92
C LEU A 99 -20.29 8.68 -5.00
N GLY A 100 -21.19 9.23 -5.81
CA GLY A 100 -21.36 10.67 -5.96
C GLY A 100 -22.41 11.23 -5.02
N PHE A 101 -22.22 12.47 -4.56
CA PHE A 101 -23.14 13.22 -3.73
C PHE A 101 -23.38 14.60 -4.33
N ASN A 102 -24.64 14.98 -4.49
CA ASN A 102 -25.05 16.34 -4.81
C ASN A 102 -25.71 16.96 -3.59
N CYS A 103 -25.12 18.04 -3.06
CA CYS A 103 -25.54 18.75 -1.86
C CYS A 103 -25.99 20.17 -2.25
N PRO A 104 -27.28 20.39 -2.56
CA PRO A 104 -27.77 21.67 -3.05
C PRO A 104 -27.40 22.84 -2.10
N ASN A 105 -26.87 23.93 -2.65
CA ASN A 105 -26.46 25.12 -1.87
C ASN A 105 -25.34 24.90 -0.84
N ALA A 106 -24.69 23.72 -0.80
CA ALA A 106 -23.49 23.54 0.02
C ALA A 106 -22.32 24.36 -0.55
N LEU A 107 -21.60 25.06 0.32
CA LEU A 107 -20.35 25.72 -0.01
C LEU A 107 -19.17 24.73 0.08
N ASN A 108 -19.24 23.82 1.05
CA ASN A 108 -18.26 22.77 1.27
C ASN A 108 -18.98 21.52 1.81
N VAL A 109 -18.33 20.37 1.67
CA VAL A 109 -18.86 19.07 2.12
C VAL A 109 -17.75 18.29 2.82
N SER A 110 -18.14 17.56 3.87
CA SER A 110 -17.31 16.59 4.59
C SER A 110 -18.16 15.34 4.89
N PHE A 111 -17.51 14.26 5.31
CA PHE A 111 -18.17 12.98 5.59
C PHE A 111 -17.70 12.40 6.92
N MET A 112 -18.62 11.75 7.61
CA MET A 112 -18.31 10.83 8.70
C MET A 112 -18.50 9.41 8.19
N LEU A 113 -17.48 8.59 8.38
CA LEU A 113 -17.53 7.16 8.14
C LEU A 113 -17.68 6.45 9.48
N SER A 114 -18.83 5.81 9.70
CA SER A 114 -19.07 4.93 10.86
C SER A 114 -18.28 3.63 10.74
N ARG A 115 -18.00 3.20 9.51
CA ARG A 115 -17.16 2.05 9.17
C ARG A 115 -16.11 2.46 8.14
N PHE A 116 -14.85 2.19 8.46
CA PHE A 116 -13.66 2.35 7.64
C PHE A 116 -12.66 1.27 8.05
N VAL A 117 -12.66 0.17 7.30
CA VAL A 117 -11.71 -0.93 7.43
C VAL A 117 -11.26 -1.28 6.02
N LEU A 118 -10.06 -0.83 5.63
CA LEU A 118 -9.50 -1.11 4.32
C LEU A 118 -8.48 -2.26 4.41
N PRO A 119 -8.50 -3.24 3.50
CA PRO A 119 -7.43 -4.23 3.38
C PRO A 119 -6.16 -3.59 2.82
N LYS A 120 -5.07 -4.36 2.81
CA LYS A 120 -3.83 -3.96 2.15
C LYS A 120 -4.09 -3.64 0.68
N GLU A 121 -3.34 -2.69 0.11
CA GLU A 121 -3.46 -2.18 -1.27
C GLU A 121 -4.70 -1.34 -1.57
N ALA A 122 -5.74 -1.40 -0.74
CA ALA A 122 -6.94 -0.63 -1.00
C ALA A 122 -6.78 0.85 -0.62
N GLN A 123 -7.42 1.71 -1.42
CA GLN A 123 -7.29 3.16 -1.29
C GLN A 123 -8.64 3.83 -1.38
N LEU A 124 -8.92 4.80 -0.51
CA LEU A 124 -10.08 5.69 -0.60
C LEU A 124 -9.64 7.12 -0.88
N TYR A 125 -10.31 7.76 -1.82
CA TYR A 125 -10.16 9.17 -2.15
C TYR A 125 -11.51 9.89 -2.04
N VAL A 126 -11.47 11.17 -1.73
CA VAL A 126 -12.62 12.07 -1.83
C VAL A 126 -12.24 13.26 -2.68
N TYR A 127 -13.03 13.62 -3.69
CA TYR A 127 -12.73 14.77 -4.53
C TYR A 127 -13.99 15.53 -4.95
N ASN A 128 -13.82 16.81 -5.26
CA ASN A 128 -14.91 17.62 -5.79
C ASN A 128 -15.18 17.30 -7.27
N ALA A 129 -16.42 17.47 -7.72
CA ALA A 129 -16.81 17.13 -9.10
C ALA A 129 -16.00 17.88 -10.18
N GLN A 130 -15.42 19.03 -9.84
CA GLN A 130 -14.55 19.80 -10.74
C GLN A 130 -13.13 19.22 -10.86
N ARG A 131 -12.76 18.21 -10.04
CA ARG A 131 -11.44 17.58 -9.96
C ARG A 131 -10.31 18.61 -9.73
N THR A 132 -10.56 19.61 -8.89
CA THR A 132 -9.58 20.65 -8.55
C THR A 132 -8.91 20.42 -7.20
N ALA A 133 -9.56 19.66 -6.31
CA ALA A 133 -9.04 19.31 -4.99
C ALA A 133 -9.51 17.91 -4.59
N PHE A 134 -8.69 17.21 -3.82
CA PHE A 134 -9.02 15.91 -3.24
C PHE A 134 -8.38 15.71 -1.87
N LEU A 135 -8.94 14.75 -1.12
CA LEU A 135 -8.39 14.15 0.09
C LEU A 135 -8.05 12.68 -0.19
N GLY A 136 -7.07 12.15 0.54
CA GLY A 136 -6.53 10.80 0.36
C GLY A 136 -5.20 10.79 -0.40
N SER A 137 -4.60 9.63 -0.70
CA SER A 137 -5.15 8.28 -0.44
C SER A 137 -5.30 7.98 1.04
N PHE A 138 -6.46 7.47 1.44
CA PHE A 138 -6.64 6.80 2.72
C PHE A 138 -6.49 5.30 2.52
N THR A 139 -5.73 4.62 3.37
CA THR A 139 -5.36 3.21 3.21
C THR A 139 -5.59 2.44 4.51
N GLN A 140 -5.21 1.15 4.55
CA GLN A 140 -5.24 0.34 5.77
C GLN A 140 -4.49 0.98 6.96
N GLU A 141 -3.50 1.84 6.69
CA GLU A 141 -2.75 2.58 7.71
C GLU A 141 -3.67 3.49 8.55
N ASN A 142 -4.78 3.94 7.94
CA ASN A 142 -5.78 4.77 8.59
C ASN A 142 -6.86 3.95 9.31
N ASN A 143 -6.79 2.62 9.31
CA ASN A 143 -7.68 1.77 10.11
C ASN A 143 -7.45 2.05 11.60
N LYS A 144 -8.53 2.19 12.36
CA LYS A 144 -8.50 2.51 13.80
C LYS A 144 -9.21 1.42 14.58
N ASP A 145 -8.89 1.28 15.86
CA ASP A 145 -9.54 0.32 16.76
C ASP A 145 -11.08 0.47 16.84
N TRP A 146 -11.59 1.69 16.63
CA TRP A 146 -13.03 1.95 16.61
C TRP A 146 -13.63 1.90 15.20
N GLU A 147 -12.80 1.61 14.20
CA GLU A 147 -13.19 1.25 12.83
C GLU A 147 -13.96 2.34 12.06
N GLY A 148 -13.82 3.62 12.41
CA GLY A 148 -14.39 4.71 11.61
C GLY A 148 -13.41 5.84 11.34
N LEU A 149 -13.85 6.81 10.54
CA LEU A 149 -13.00 7.89 10.05
C LEU A 149 -13.80 9.16 9.76
N SER A 150 -13.37 10.29 10.32
CA SER A 150 -13.90 11.61 9.97
C SER A 150 -13.05 12.23 8.88
N LEU A 151 -13.67 12.73 7.81
CA LEU A 151 -12.97 13.30 6.66
C LEU A 151 -12.91 14.83 6.75
N GLY A 152 -11.85 15.41 6.21
CA GLY A 152 -11.71 16.86 6.08
C GLY A 152 -12.78 17.48 5.17
N VAL A 153 -12.90 18.80 5.21
CA VAL A 153 -13.80 19.56 4.32
C VAL A 153 -13.16 19.80 2.95
N LEU A 154 -13.97 19.66 1.90
CA LEU A 154 -13.62 20.06 0.54
C LEU A 154 -14.62 21.10 0.02
N ASP A 155 -14.12 22.05 -0.79
CA ASP A 155 -14.95 23.05 -1.44
C ASP A 155 -15.78 22.47 -2.59
N GLY A 156 -17.02 22.93 -2.66
CA GLY A 156 -17.99 22.57 -3.70
C GLY A 156 -19.26 21.93 -3.13
N SER A 157 -20.28 21.89 -3.97
CA SER A 157 -21.60 21.30 -3.66
C SER A 157 -21.74 19.85 -4.16
N SER A 158 -20.69 19.30 -4.76
CA SER A 158 -20.73 17.97 -5.36
C SER A 158 -19.43 17.23 -5.10
N MET A 159 -19.54 16.08 -4.45
CA MET A 159 -18.40 15.28 -4.00
C MET A 159 -18.48 13.85 -4.50
N ILE A 160 -17.33 13.23 -4.69
CA ILE A 160 -17.21 11.84 -5.10
C ILE A 160 -16.28 11.13 -4.12
N LEU A 161 -16.75 10.01 -3.56
CA LEU A 161 -15.91 9.01 -2.91
C LEU A 161 -15.50 8.00 -3.98
N GLU A 162 -14.21 7.72 -4.07
CA GLU A 162 -13.64 6.75 -5.00
C GLU A 162 -12.75 5.77 -4.22
N TYR A 163 -13.16 4.51 -4.20
CA TYR A 163 -12.48 3.41 -3.52
C TYR A 163 -11.88 2.46 -4.55
N HIS A 164 -10.61 2.11 -4.39
CA HIS A 164 -9.85 1.21 -5.25
C HIS A 164 -9.51 -0.05 -4.47
N GLU A 165 -9.61 -1.20 -5.11
CA GLU A 165 -9.11 -2.45 -4.55
C GLU A 165 -8.60 -3.39 -5.65
N SER A 166 -7.60 -4.21 -5.29
CA SER A 166 -7.06 -5.20 -6.22
C SER A 166 -8.05 -6.37 -6.39
N PRO A 167 -7.94 -7.16 -7.47
CA PRO A 167 -8.76 -8.36 -7.63
C PRO A 167 -8.65 -9.34 -6.45
N ALA A 168 -7.49 -9.39 -5.79
CA ALA A 168 -7.23 -10.26 -4.65
C ALA A 168 -7.93 -9.77 -3.37
N SER A 169 -8.10 -8.46 -3.20
CA SER A 169 -8.75 -7.86 -2.03
C SER A 169 -10.23 -7.54 -2.26
N HIS A 170 -10.82 -7.96 -3.38
CA HIS A 170 -12.18 -7.60 -3.76
C HIS A 170 -13.20 -8.02 -2.70
N GLY A 171 -13.95 -7.05 -2.16
CA GLY A 171 -14.96 -7.29 -1.13
C GLY A 171 -14.42 -7.47 0.30
N MET A 172 -13.11 -7.26 0.53
CA MET A 172 -12.52 -7.28 1.87
C MET A 172 -12.61 -5.92 2.58
N GLY A 173 -12.82 -4.84 1.84
CA GLY A 173 -13.00 -3.49 2.40
C GLY A 173 -14.39 -3.25 2.94
N GLU A 174 -14.46 -2.46 4.02
CA GLU A 174 -15.71 -2.03 4.63
C GLU A 174 -15.73 -0.50 4.76
N ILE A 175 -16.67 0.15 4.06
CA ILE A 175 -16.92 1.59 4.14
C ILE A 175 -18.41 1.82 4.36
N GLU A 176 -18.75 2.57 5.39
CA GLU A 176 -20.11 3.09 5.62
C GLU A 176 -20.04 4.60 5.89
N VAL A 177 -20.62 5.39 4.99
CA VAL A 177 -20.91 6.80 5.20
C VAL A 177 -22.18 6.88 6.04
N ASN A 178 -22.07 7.37 7.27
CA ASN A 178 -23.22 7.58 8.14
C ASN A 178 -23.65 9.05 8.24
N GLN A 179 -22.74 10.00 7.95
CA GLN A 179 -23.11 11.41 7.89
C GLN A 179 -22.48 12.10 6.67
N VAL A 180 -23.30 12.90 6.01
CA VAL A 180 -22.86 13.91 5.03
C VAL A 180 -23.02 15.28 5.70
N ILE A 181 -21.90 15.99 5.86
CA ILE A 181 -21.88 17.32 6.46
C ILE A 181 -22.08 18.35 5.37
N HIS A 182 -23.23 19.00 5.39
CA HIS A 182 -23.63 20.03 4.43
C HIS A 182 -23.18 21.40 4.93
N GLY A 183 -22.00 21.85 4.51
CA GLY A 183 -21.45 23.14 4.89
C GLY A 183 -22.17 24.30 4.20
N TYR A 184 -22.93 25.08 4.95
CA TYR A 184 -23.65 26.26 4.47
C TYR A 184 -22.95 27.58 4.81
N ARG A 185 -22.00 27.54 5.75
CA ARG A 185 -20.99 28.59 5.97
C ARG A 185 -19.62 28.03 5.59
N SER A 186 -18.73 28.91 5.18
CA SER A 186 -17.40 28.51 4.74
C SER A 186 -16.39 28.57 5.90
N LEU A 187 -15.67 27.47 6.12
CA LEU A 187 -14.39 27.48 6.85
C LEU A 187 -13.26 28.12 6.02
N LEU A 188 -13.47 28.42 4.73
CA LEU A 188 -12.44 28.66 3.71
C LEU A 188 -12.51 30.05 3.03
N ASN A 189 -13.11 31.04 3.67
CA ASN A 189 -13.91 32.06 3.00
C ASN A 189 -13.34 32.77 1.73
N HIS A 190 -14.08 32.64 0.63
CA HIS A 190 -13.89 33.34 -0.64
C HIS A 190 -14.54 34.73 -0.65
N GLN A 191 -13.78 35.73 -1.05
CA GLN A 191 -14.09 37.17 -1.08
C GLN A 191 -15.43 37.56 -1.77
N GLU A 192 -16.01 36.71 -2.64
CA GLU A 192 -17.27 36.99 -3.35
C GLU A 192 -18.53 36.63 -2.54
N ALA A 193 -18.50 35.66 -1.62
CA ALA A 193 -19.66 35.29 -0.79
C ALA A 193 -19.95 36.34 0.30
N VAL A 194 -18.88 36.98 0.81
CA VAL A 194 -18.93 38.05 1.84
C VAL A 194 -19.68 39.29 1.35
N LEU A 195 -19.70 39.58 0.05
CA LEU A 195 -20.34 40.77 -0.51
C LEU A 195 -21.87 40.67 -0.56
N ALA A 196 -22.43 39.46 -0.52
CA ALA A 196 -23.88 39.27 -0.61
C ALA A 196 -24.56 39.11 0.76
N GLU A 197 -23.85 38.65 1.80
CA GLU A 197 -24.53 38.17 3.02
C GLU A 197 -24.45 39.04 4.29
N MET A 198 -23.40 39.80 4.63
CA MET A 198 -23.41 40.48 5.96
C MET A 198 -22.59 41.79 6.06
N VAL A 199 -23.29 42.93 6.13
CA VAL A 199 -22.71 44.29 6.19
C VAL A 199 -22.47 44.81 7.63
N GLU A 200 -22.83 44.10 8.70
CA GLU A 200 -22.66 44.65 10.08
C GLU A 200 -22.02 43.71 11.12
N ARG A 201 -21.75 42.43 10.81
CA ARG A 201 -21.31 41.45 11.84
C ARG A 201 -19.95 40.77 11.59
N LEU A 202 -19.41 40.84 10.38
CA LEU A 202 -18.16 40.15 10.03
C LEU A 202 -16.98 41.12 10.05
N GLY A 203 -15.85 40.69 10.62
CA GLY A 203 -14.58 41.42 10.52
C GLY A 203 -14.01 41.39 9.11
N PRO A 204 -12.99 42.21 8.78
CA PRO A 204 -12.39 42.25 7.46
C PRO A 204 -11.52 41.01 7.15
N PHE A 205 -11.44 40.04 8.07
CA PHE A 205 -10.50 38.93 8.05
C PHE A 205 -11.15 37.52 8.03
N GLY A 206 -12.47 37.43 7.89
CA GLY A 206 -13.21 36.16 7.84
C GLY A 206 -14.43 36.13 8.78
N ASN A 207 -14.62 35.01 9.48
CA ASN A 207 -15.78 34.73 10.33
C ASN A 207 -15.75 35.44 11.70
N SER A 208 -14.57 35.86 12.15
CA SER A 208 -14.38 36.52 13.45
C SER A 208 -14.58 38.05 13.40
N GLY A 209 -14.76 38.67 14.57
CA GLY A 209 -14.92 40.12 14.70
C GLY A 209 -13.71 40.93 14.20
N ALA A 210 -13.96 42.20 13.84
CA ALA A 210 -12.99 43.03 13.12
C ALA A 210 -11.71 43.41 13.88
N CYS A 211 -11.73 43.27 15.21
CA CYS A 211 -10.60 43.59 16.07
C CYS A 211 -9.59 42.44 16.20
N ASN A 212 -9.92 41.23 15.73
CA ASN A 212 -8.99 40.11 15.70
C ASN A 212 -7.86 40.37 14.69
N ILE A 213 -6.68 39.81 14.97
CA ILE A 213 -5.46 40.04 14.20
C ILE A 213 -5.03 38.73 13.57
N ASN A 214 -4.91 38.67 12.23
CA ASN A 214 -4.35 37.50 11.56
C ASN A 214 -2.94 37.21 12.09
N VAL A 215 -2.61 35.94 12.36
CA VAL A 215 -1.33 35.57 12.98
C VAL A 215 -0.09 36.01 12.16
N ASN A 216 -0.24 36.17 10.84
CA ASN A 216 0.80 36.63 9.93
C ASN A 216 0.81 38.16 9.69
N CYS A 217 0.14 38.92 10.57
CA CYS A 217 0.32 40.37 10.66
C CYS A 217 1.67 40.73 11.33
N PRO A 218 2.16 41.98 11.18
CA PRO A 218 3.41 42.43 11.81
C PRO A 218 3.48 42.17 13.33
N GLU A 219 2.34 42.21 14.02
CA GLU A 219 2.21 41.91 15.44
C GLU A 219 2.63 40.47 15.78
N GLY A 220 2.37 39.51 14.89
CA GLY A 220 2.72 38.11 15.07
C GLY A 220 4.12 37.73 14.56
N ALA A 221 4.95 38.70 14.14
CA ALA A 221 6.26 38.42 13.55
C ALA A 221 7.19 37.60 14.45
N ASP A 222 7.08 37.77 15.78
CA ASP A 222 7.88 37.03 16.76
C ASP A 222 7.29 35.65 17.10
N TRP A 223 6.07 35.34 16.64
CA TRP A 223 5.28 34.17 17.04
C TRP A 223 5.12 33.11 15.94
N GLN A 224 6.03 33.13 14.96
CA GLN A 224 5.97 32.25 13.78
C GLN A 224 6.26 30.79 14.11
N THR A 225 6.94 30.52 15.22
CA THR A 225 7.22 29.16 15.70
C THR A 225 6.00 28.59 16.41
N GLU A 226 5.46 29.31 17.40
CA GLU A 226 4.37 28.82 18.26
C GLU A 226 3.07 28.63 17.49
N LYS A 227 2.80 29.48 16.49
CA LYS A 227 1.59 29.35 15.65
C LYS A 227 1.49 27.98 14.97
N ARG A 228 2.62 27.31 14.68
CA ARG A 228 2.65 26.00 14.00
C ARG A 228 2.23 24.84 14.91
N SER A 229 2.10 25.10 16.21
CA SER A 229 1.52 24.15 17.17
C SER A 229 -0.01 24.20 17.20
N VAL A 230 -0.60 25.34 16.84
CA VAL A 230 -2.03 25.61 17.02
C VAL A 230 -2.86 25.08 15.85
N ALA A 231 -3.92 24.35 16.17
CA ALA A 231 -4.86 23.81 15.19
C ALA A 231 -6.31 24.08 15.57
N LEU A 232 -7.15 24.25 14.54
CA LEU A 232 -8.60 24.31 14.67
C LEU A 232 -9.16 22.89 14.84
N ILE A 233 -10.05 22.69 15.81
CA ILE A 233 -10.77 21.43 16.02
C ILE A 233 -12.15 21.55 15.38
N VAL A 234 -12.46 20.64 14.47
CA VAL A 234 -13.78 20.49 13.86
C VAL A 234 -14.38 19.15 14.27
N ASN A 235 -15.66 19.17 14.59
CA ASN A 235 -16.45 17.97 14.82
C ASN A 235 -17.78 18.11 14.06
N GLY A 236 -17.99 17.22 13.08
CA GLY A 236 -19.14 17.30 12.18
C GLY A 236 -19.29 18.67 11.52
N GLY A 237 -20.47 19.27 11.65
CA GLY A 237 -20.79 20.58 11.08
C GLY A 237 -20.34 21.79 11.91
N SER A 238 -19.45 21.64 12.90
CA SER A 238 -19.07 22.72 13.82
C SER A 238 -17.56 22.88 13.98
N ALA A 239 -17.09 24.13 13.89
CA ALA A 239 -15.79 24.53 14.40
C ALA A 239 -15.88 24.56 15.92
N TYR A 240 -15.39 23.49 16.53
CA TYR A 240 -15.74 23.12 17.88
C TYR A 240 -14.93 23.91 18.89
N CYS A 241 -13.60 23.84 18.79
CA CYS A 241 -12.64 24.45 19.70
C CYS A 241 -11.29 24.66 19.00
N THR A 242 -10.30 25.14 19.76
CA THR A 242 -8.90 25.22 19.38
C THR A 242 -8.06 24.33 20.31
N GLY A 243 -6.86 23.98 19.88
CA GLY A 243 -5.83 23.44 20.77
C GLY A 243 -4.43 23.60 20.20
N ALA A 244 -3.45 23.00 20.85
CA ALA A 244 -2.07 23.03 20.40
C ALA A 244 -1.33 21.72 20.66
N LEU A 245 -0.46 21.34 19.72
CA LEU A 245 0.55 20.31 19.98
C LEU A 245 1.48 20.76 21.10
N ILE A 246 1.79 19.87 22.03
CA ILE A 246 2.60 20.16 23.21
C ILE A 246 3.75 19.17 23.32
N ASN A 247 4.96 19.69 23.55
CA ASN A 247 6.17 18.90 23.64
C ASN A 247 6.23 18.09 24.96
N ASN A 248 7.05 17.06 25.00
CA ASN A 248 7.33 16.27 26.20
C ASN A 248 8.85 16.12 26.41
N THR A 249 9.27 15.75 27.61
CA THR A 249 10.71 15.70 27.96
C THR A 249 11.55 14.70 27.17
N ALA A 250 10.95 13.79 26.39
CA ALA A 250 11.66 12.92 25.46
C ALA A 250 11.98 13.60 24.12
N ASN A 251 11.35 14.74 23.79
CA ASN A 251 11.49 15.44 22.50
C ASN A 251 11.32 14.50 21.31
N ASP A 252 10.29 13.65 21.35
CA ASP A 252 10.08 12.56 20.39
C ASP A 252 8.99 12.85 19.33
N GLY A 253 8.31 13.99 19.43
CA GLY A 253 7.22 14.35 18.52
C GLY A 253 5.96 13.49 18.70
N THR A 254 5.76 12.85 19.86
CA THR A 254 4.48 12.20 20.16
C THR A 254 3.36 13.26 20.09
N PRO A 255 2.26 13.04 19.33
CA PRO A 255 1.25 14.05 19.01
C PRO A 255 0.29 14.32 20.16
N TYR A 256 0.84 14.72 21.30
CA TYR A 256 0.06 15.23 22.42
C TYR A 256 -0.51 16.60 22.06
N PHE A 257 -1.82 16.73 22.26
CA PHE A 257 -2.61 17.89 21.88
C PHE A 257 -3.39 18.40 23.09
N LEU A 258 -3.06 19.62 23.53
CA LEU A 258 -3.70 20.31 24.64
C LEU A 258 -4.94 21.06 24.15
N THR A 259 -6.05 20.89 24.85
CA THR A 259 -7.28 21.67 24.66
C THR A 259 -8.03 21.82 25.99
N ALA A 260 -9.25 22.37 25.97
CA ALA A 260 -10.06 22.57 27.16
C ALA A 260 -10.94 21.36 27.50
N ASN A 261 -11.14 21.10 28.79
CA ASN A 261 -12.00 20.01 29.28
C ASN A 261 -13.47 20.22 28.89
N HIS A 262 -13.98 21.45 28.92
CA HIS A 262 -15.36 21.72 28.48
C HIS A 262 -15.59 21.49 26.98
N CYS A 263 -14.51 21.40 26.17
CA CYS A 263 -14.59 21.01 24.77
C CYS A 263 -14.70 19.50 24.57
N ILE A 264 -14.58 18.68 25.61
CA ILE A 264 -14.42 17.24 25.41
C ILE A 264 -15.76 16.59 25.06
N GLY A 265 -15.80 16.04 23.86
CA GLY A 265 -16.80 15.10 23.36
C GLY A 265 -16.14 13.76 23.08
N THR A 266 -16.08 13.37 21.81
CA THR A 266 -15.44 12.12 21.35
C THR A 266 -14.25 12.47 20.44
N PRO A 267 -13.02 12.63 20.97
CA PRO A 267 -11.87 13.09 20.18
C PRO A 267 -11.51 12.20 18.98
N ASN A 268 -11.95 10.94 18.97
CA ASN A 268 -11.77 10.01 17.86
C ASN A 268 -12.56 10.42 16.59
N THR A 269 -13.61 11.24 16.72
CA THR A 269 -14.42 11.77 15.61
C THR A 269 -14.03 13.18 15.19
N TRP A 270 -12.95 13.74 15.75
CA TRP A 270 -12.53 15.11 15.46
C TRP A 270 -11.61 15.17 14.25
N VAL A 271 -11.58 16.34 13.60
CA VAL A 271 -10.60 16.70 12.56
C VAL A 271 -9.85 17.94 13.03
N TYR A 272 -8.52 17.87 13.04
CA TYR A 272 -7.60 18.92 13.49
C TYR A 272 -6.96 19.57 12.27
N TYR A 273 -7.23 20.85 12.01
CA TYR A 273 -6.69 21.59 10.88
C TYR A 273 -5.47 22.42 11.30
N PHE A 274 -4.31 21.99 10.84
CA PHE A 274 -3.04 22.69 11.01
C PHE A 274 -2.87 23.76 9.93
N ASN A 275 -2.11 24.80 10.25
CA ASN A 275 -1.80 25.91 9.33
C ASN A 275 -3.04 26.54 8.67
N HIS A 276 -4.22 26.44 9.31
CA HIS A 276 -5.44 27.08 8.85
C HIS A 276 -5.38 28.60 9.09
N GLU A 277 -4.56 29.28 8.31
CA GLU A 277 -4.20 30.69 8.51
C GLU A 277 -4.05 31.42 7.18
N SER A 278 -4.22 32.75 7.23
CA SER A 278 -3.98 33.59 6.06
C SER A 278 -2.50 33.79 5.81
N SER A 279 -2.06 33.69 4.56
CA SER A 279 -0.70 34.01 4.12
C SER A 279 -0.34 35.50 4.21
N SER A 280 -1.31 36.37 4.51
CA SER A 280 -1.09 37.81 4.66
C SER A 280 -1.93 38.41 5.79
N CYS A 281 -1.54 39.61 6.25
CA CYS A 281 -2.28 40.29 7.31
C CYS A 281 -3.75 40.59 6.95
N SER A 282 -4.08 40.77 5.67
CA SER A 282 -5.43 41.10 5.21
C SER A 282 -6.14 39.98 4.45
N GLY A 283 -5.56 38.78 4.39
CA GLY A 283 -6.18 37.64 3.69
C GLY A 283 -7.30 37.00 4.51
N THR A 284 -8.18 36.31 3.80
CA THR A 284 -9.40 35.68 4.34
C THR A 284 -9.50 34.19 4.01
N THR A 285 -8.46 33.63 3.39
CA THR A 285 -8.37 32.21 3.04
C THR A 285 -7.14 31.57 3.68
N GLY A 286 -7.24 30.27 3.98
CA GLY A 286 -6.15 29.43 4.48
C GLY A 286 -6.36 27.98 4.04
N PRO A 287 -5.35 27.12 4.12
CA PRO A 287 -5.47 25.71 3.73
C PRO A 287 -6.41 24.94 4.67
N THR A 288 -7.11 23.94 4.12
CA THR A 288 -7.86 22.90 4.86
C THR A 288 -7.42 21.49 4.52
N ASN A 289 -6.51 21.35 3.57
CA ASN A 289 -5.94 20.06 3.19
C ASN A 289 -4.82 19.60 4.15
N GLN A 290 -4.50 20.38 5.19
CA GLN A 290 -3.53 20.02 6.23
C GLN A 290 -4.27 19.62 7.51
N SER A 291 -4.82 18.41 7.51
CA SER A 291 -5.59 17.89 8.64
C SER A 291 -5.15 16.52 9.10
N VAL A 292 -5.51 16.19 10.34
CA VAL A 292 -5.41 14.87 10.97
C VAL A 292 -6.79 14.56 11.59
N SER A 293 -7.25 13.30 11.57
CA SER A 293 -8.51 12.89 12.21
C SER A 293 -8.27 11.92 13.34
N GLY A 294 -9.01 12.15 14.40
CA GLY A 294 -9.09 11.28 15.55
C GLY A 294 -8.01 11.56 16.57
N GLY A 295 -8.33 11.21 17.80
CA GLY A 295 -7.41 11.19 18.91
C GLY A 295 -8.00 10.40 20.06
N THR A 296 -7.12 9.98 20.96
CA THR A 296 -7.47 9.28 22.18
C THR A 296 -7.36 10.26 23.33
N LEU A 297 -8.44 10.42 24.09
CA LEU A 297 -8.42 11.20 25.31
C LEU A 297 -7.48 10.52 26.34
N LEU A 298 -6.41 11.22 26.74
CA LEU A 298 -5.47 10.72 27.74
C LEU A 298 -5.90 11.11 29.15
N VAL A 299 -6.15 12.40 29.36
CA VAL A 299 -6.53 12.96 30.65
C VAL A 299 -7.34 14.23 30.46
N GLN A 300 -8.34 14.44 31.32
CA GLN A 300 -9.05 15.72 31.43
C GLN A 300 -9.38 16.02 32.89
N ASN A 301 -9.49 17.31 33.23
CA ASN A 301 -9.89 17.71 34.56
C ASN A 301 -10.50 19.11 34.62
N GLY A 302 -11.66 19.24 35.27
CA GLY A 302 -12.31 20.53 35.52
C GLY A 302 -11.59 21.42 36.53
N GLY A 303 -10.62 20.91 37.31
CA GLY A 303 -9.85 21.69 38.28
C GLY A 303 -8.94 22.77 37.67
N SER A 304 -8.63 22.64 36.38
CA SER A 304 -8.00 23.68 35.56
C SER A 304 -8.58 23.70 34.14
N ASP A 305 -9.78 23.13 33.95
CA ASP A 305 -10.46 22.98 32.66
C ASP A 305 -9.56 22.51 31.49
N PHE A 306 -8.62 21.59 31.74
CA PHE A 306 -7.68 21.12 30.72
C PHE A 306 -8.03 19.71 30.25
N ALA A 307 -7.70 19.43 29.00
CA ALA A 307 -7.68 18.08 28.46
C ALA A 307 -6.44 17.87 27.59
N LEU A 308 -5.89 16.66 27.67
CA LEU A 308 -4.77 16.21 26.87
C LEU A 308 -5.23 15.00 26.05
N ILE A 309 -5.00 15.08 24.75
CA ILE A 309 -5.37 14.08 23.75
C ILE A 309 -4.07 13.61 23.09
N GLU A 310 -3.98 12.35 22.72
CA GLU A 310 -2.99 11.86 21.75
C GLU A 310 -3.68 11.76 20.40
N LEU A 311 -3.23 12.51 19.39
CA LEU A 311 -3.81 12.39 18.05
C LEU A 311 -3.56 10.98 17.53
N SER A 312 -4.50 10.48 16.72
CA SER A 312 -4.39 9.14 16.13
C SER A 312 -3.22 8.99 15.15
N SER A 313 -2.54 10.08 14.78
CA SER A 313 -1.27 10.09 14.07
C SER A 313 -0.49 11.37 14.34
N ALA A 314 0.82 11.31 14.13
CA ALA A 314 1.64 12.51 14.06
C ALA A 314 1.34 13.27 12.77
N PRO A 315 1.17 14.61 12.80
CA PRO A 315 1.03 15.38 11.57
C PRO A 315 2.26 15.17 10.66
N PRO A 316 2.07 15.08 9.34
CA PRO A 316 3.17 14.93 8.39
C PRO A 316 4.24 15.99 8.57
N ALA A 317 5.51 15.62 8.40
CA ALA A 317 6.62 16.58 8.46
C ALA A 317 6.46 17.73 7.44
N SER A 318 5.77 17.50 6.31
CA SER A 318 5.44 18.52 5.30
C SER A 318 4.48 19.60 5.79
N TYR A 319 3.75 19.38 6.88
CA TYR A 319 2.94 20.41 7.52
C TYR A 319 3.82 21.37 8.35
N ASN A 320 5.10 21.05 8.58
CA ASN A 320 6.03 21.87 9.36
C ASN A 320 5.44 22.27 10.73
N VAL A 321 4.82 21.33 11.44
CA VAL A 321 4.21 21.60 12.74
C VAL A 321 5.27 21.80 13.83
N GLU A 322 4.88 22.49 14.90
CA GLU A 322 5.69 22.67 16.10
C GLU A 322 4.98 22.02 17.30
N TYR A 323 5.73 21.41 18.20
CA TYR A 323 5.27 20.95 19.50
C TYR A 323 5.65 22.02 20.52
N ALA A 324 4.67 22.79 20.99
CA ALA A 324 4.94 23.93 21.84
C ALA A 324 5.59 23.52 23.17
N GLY A 325 6.54 24.34 23.63
CA GLY A 325 7.11 24.22 24.97
C GLY A 325 6.10 24.59 26.05
N TRP A 326 6.44 24.33 27.31
CA TRP A 326 5.56 24.60 28.45
C TRP A 326 6.32 25.05 29.70
N ASP A 327 5.64 25.78 30.58
CA ASP A 327 6.10 26.16 31.91
C ASP A 327 5.03 25.78 32.95
N HIS A 328 5.36 24.84 33.84
CA HIS A 328 4.49 24.43 34.95
C HIS A 328 4.95 24.98 36.32
N SER A 329 5.93 25.87 36.37
CA SER A 329 6.45 26.44 37.62
C SER A 329 5.40 27.20 38.44
N GLY A 330 4.36 27.70 37.76
CA GLY A 330 3.31 28.54 38.35
C GLY A 330 3.76 29.97 38.65
N SER A 331 4.93 30.37 38.14
CA SER A 331 5.42 31.75 38.19
C SER A 331 4.49 32.66 37.41
N THR A 332 4.22 33.86 37.93
CA THR A 332 3.42 34.85 37.22
C THR A 332 4.21 35.39 36.02
N PRO A 333 3.71 35.26 34.78
CA PRO A 333 4.37 35.80 33.60
C PRO A 333 4.26 37.34 33.58
N SER A 334 5.15 38.01 32.85
CA SER A 334 5.13 39.47 32.74
C SER A 334 4.14 39.99 31.70
N SER A 335 3.80 39.14 30.75
CA SER A 335 2.91 39.36 29.61
C SER A 335 2.43 37.99 29.13
N ALA A 336 1.37 37.96 28.34
CA ALA A 336 0.88 36.73 27.75
C ALA A 336 0.35 36.93 26.32
N VAL A 337 0.39 35.86 25.53
CA VAL A 337 -0.09 35.88 24.14
C VAL A 337 -0.99 34.68 23.90
N GLY A 338 -2.17 34.92 23.30
CA GLY A 338 -3.08 33.88 22.85
C GLY A 338 -2.97 33.69 21.35
N ILE A 339 -2.92 32.44 20.88
CA ILE A 339 -3.02 32.11 19.45
C ILE A 339 -4.18 31.13 19.27
N HIS A 340 -5.18 31.49 18.47
CA HIS A 340 -6.48 30.82 18.52
C HIS A 340 -7.27 30.88 17.21
N HIS A 341 -8.38 30.12 17.13
CA HIS A 341 -9.35 30.16 16.03
C HIS A 341 -10.71 30.70 16.50
N PRO A 342 -10.91 32.03 16.51
CA PRO A 342 -12.17 32.64 16.90
C PRO A 342 -13.24 32.43 15.82
N SER A 343 -14.44 32.03 16.22
CA SER A 343 -15.61 31.76 15.37
C SER A 343 -15.30 30.82 14.20
N GLY A 344 -14.45 29.82 14.42
CA GLY A 344 -13.99 28.89 13.38
C GLY A 344 -13.22 29.57 12.23
N ASP A 345 -12.74 30.80 12.44
CA ASP A 345 -12.00 31.58 11.46
C ASP A 345 -10.53 31.15 11.39
N LEU A 346 -9.82 31.74 10.44
CA LEU A 346 -8.37 31.62 10.32
C LEU A 346 -7.66 31.96 11.62
N LYS A 347 -6.48 31.38 11.82
CA LYS A 347 -5.66 31.57 13.02
C LYS A 347 -5.39 33.04 13.31
N LYS A 348 -5.72 33.47 14.53
CA LYS A 348 -5.53 34.83 15.03
C LYS A 348 -4.59 34.85 16.23
N ILE A 349 -4.15 36.05 16.58
CA ILE A 349 -3.27 36.32 17.72
C ILE A 349 -3.80 37.49 18.56
N CYS A 350 -3.68 37.41 19.88
CA CYS A 350 -4.03 38.45 20.84
C CYS A 350 -2.95 38.62 21.92
N PHE A 351 -2.81 39.82 22.46
CA PHE A 351 -1.70 40.21 23.34
C PHE A 351 -2.21 40.85 24.63
N GLU A 352 -1.65 40.36 25.73
CA GLU A 352 -1.75 40.90 27.09
C GLU A 352 -0.36 41.36 27.50
N ASN A 353 -0.17 42.67 27.65
CA ASN A 353 1.12 43.30 27.96
C ASN A 353 1.31 43.53 29.47
N ASP A 354 0.24 43.41 30.26
CA ASP A 354 0.31 43.38 31.71
C ASP A 354 0.43 41.94 32.23
N ALA A 355 0.76 41.81 33.51
CA ALA A 355 0.92 40.49 34.13
C ALA A 355 -0.47 39.86 34.41
N PRO A 356 -0.81 38.70 33.81
CA PRO A 356 -1.96 37.90 34.22
C PRO A 356 -1.90 37.58 35.71
N TYR A 357 -3.05 37.46 36.37
CA TYR A 357 -3.07 37.12 37.80
C TYR A 357 -3.82 35.82 38.08
N GLN A 358 -3.47 35.17 39.18
CA GLN A 358 -4.06 33.89 39.55
C GLN A 358 -5.45 34.12 40.18
N SER A 359 -6.46 33.41 39.69
CA SER A 359 -7.84 33.48 40.18
C SER A 359 -8.49 32.09 40.14
N SER A 360 -9.79 32.04 40.41
CA SER A 360 -10.60 30.83 40.27
C SER A 360 -11.97 31.13 39.66
N THR A 361 -12.39 30.34 38.66
CA THR A 361 -13.68 30.46 37.98
C THR A 361 -14.32 29.08 37.89
N GLY A 362 -15.58 28.94 38.32
CA GLY A 362 -16.27 27.64 38.26
C GLY A 362 -15.61 26.51 39.07
N GLY A 363 -14.68 26.83 39.99
CA GLY A 363 -13.85 25.86 40.69
C GLY A 363 -12.49 25.57 40.02
N ALA A 364 -12.33 25.94 38.74
CA ALA A 364 -11.07 25.84 38.02
C ALA A 364 -10.08 26.92 38.49
N GLN A 365 -8.81 26.57 38.60
CA GLN A 365 -7.72 27.50 38.87
C GLN A 365 -7.23 28.13 37.56
N VAL A 366 -7.28 29.45 37.46
CA VAL A 366 -7.11 30.16 36.18
C VAL A 366 -6.09 31.30 36.26
N TRP A 367 -5.47 31.60 35.12
CA TRP A 367 -4.90 32.90 34.81
C TRP A 367 -6.05 33.81 34.38
N TRP A 368 -6.13 34.99 34.98
CA TRP A 368 -7.09 36.03 34.63
C TRP A 368 -6.41 37.07 33.77
N ILE A 369 -7.04 37.36 32.62
CA ILE A 369 -6.69 38.41 31.67
C ILE A 369 -7.77 39.47 31.81
N ASP A 370 -7.45 40.65 32.35
CA ASP A 370 -8.48 41.65 32.67
C ASP A 370 -9.03 42.31 31.40
N GLU A 371 -8.13 42.62 30.47
CA GLU A 371 -8.42 43.17 29.15
C GLU A 371 -7.22 42.91 28.22
N TRP A 372 -7.46 42.47 26.99
CA TRP A 372 -6.42 42.37 25.97
C TRP A 372 -6.06 43.75 25.40
N GLU A 373 -4.78 44.10 25.29
CA GLU A 373 -4.39 45.33 24.56
C GLU A 373 -4.60 45.22 23.06
N LEU A 374 -4.43 44.03 22.48
CA LEU A 374 -4.58 43.76 21.06
C LEU A 374 -5.30 42.44 20.82
N GLY A 375 -6.26 42.44 19.89
CA GLY A 375 -7.10 41.27 19.64
C GLY A 375 -8.04 40.95 20.80
N VAL A 376 -8.76 39.84 20.69
CA VAL A 376 -9.65 39.25 21.70
C VAL A 376 -9.80 37.76 21.40
N THR A 377 -10.54 37.03 22.23
CA THR A 377 -11.04 35.69 21.89
C THR A 377 -12.54 35.71 21.60
N GLU A 378 -13.04 34.76 20.82
CA GLU A 378 -14.47 34.59 20.47
C GLU A 378 -14.85 33.09 20.53
N PRO A 379 -16.14 32.69 20.37
CA PRO A 379 -16.53 31.27 20.40
C PRO A 379 -15.63 30.40 19.52
N GLY A 380 -15.29 29.17 19.91
CA GLY A 380 -14.33 28.33 19.16
C GLY A 380 -12.85 28.58 19.51
N SER A 381 -12.51 29.70 20.15
CA SER A 381 -11.16 29.92 20.70
C SER A 381 -10.86 29.03 21.92
N SER A 382 -11.89 28.43 22.53
CA SER A 382 -11.76 27.55 23.71
C SER A 382 -10.69 26.49 23.50
N GLY A 383 -9.87 26.25 24.52
CA GLY A 383 -8.75 25.31 24.45
C GLY A 383 -7.47 25.84 23.80
N SER A 384 -7.48 27.03 23.19
CA SER A 384 -6.27 27.66 22.65
C SER A 384 -5.20 27.89 23.73
N PRO A 385 -3.91 27.77 23.38
CA PRO A 385 -2.81 28.00 24.33
C PRO A 385 -2.67 29.48 24.71
N LEU A 386 -2.31 29.71 25.98
CA LEU A 386 -1.72 30.95 26.46
C LEU A 386 -0.22 30.77 26.60
N PHE A 387 0.55 31.60 25.92
CA PHE A 387 2.00 31.62 25.99
C PHE A 387 2.51 32.70 26.93
N ASP A 388 3.61 32.44 27.63
CA ASP A 388 4.34 33.43 28.40
C ASP A 388 5.33 34.24 27.53
N GLN A 389 6.03 35.20 28.15
CA GLN A 389 7.08 35.99 27.49
C GLN A 389 8.27 35.18 26.97
N ASN A 390 8.37 33.89 27.30
CA ASN A 390 9.43 32.98 26.84
C ASN A 390 8.88 31.98 25.81
N HIS A 391 7.70 32.23 25.23
CA HIS A 391 7.09 31.39 24.20
C HIS A 391 6.71 29.98 24.68
N ARG A 392 6.38 29.84 25.97
CA ARG A 392 5.95 28.56 26.56
C ARG A 392 4.49 28.59 26.99
N ILE A 393 3.80 27.48 26.76
CA ILE A 393 2.42 27.30 27.23
C ILE A 393 2.38 27.34 28.77
N ILE A 394 1.53 28.21 29.29
CA ILE A 394 1.24 28.38 30.73
C ILE A 394 -0.22 28.12 31.06
N GLY A 395 -1.06 27.87 30.06
CA GLY A 395 -2.47 27.54 30.22
C GLY A 395 -3.20 27.39 28.90
N GLN A 396 -4.49 27.08 28.98
CA GLN A 396 -5.39 26.95 27.82
C GLN A 396 -6.72 27.66 28.07
N LEU A 397 -7.33 28.24 27.03
CA LEU A 397 -8.51 29.10 27.20
C LEU A 397 -9.68 28.29 27.75
N TYR A 398 -10.20 28.74 28.89
CA TYR A 398 -11.44 28.19 29.45
C TYR A 398 -12.62 29.05 28.98
N GLY A 399 -12.55 30.38 29.08
CA GLY A 399 -13.62 31.24 28.60
C GLY A 399 -13.44 32.69 28.99
N GLY A 400 -14.53 33.48 28.89
CA GLY A 400 -14.51 34.89 29.26
C GLY A 400 -15.64 35.69 28.63
N ALA A 401 -15.48 37.01 28.62
CA ALA A 401 -16.42 37.97 28.05
C ALA A 401 -15.77 38.90 27.00
N ALA A 402 -14.45 38.78 26.75
CA ALA A 402 -13.75 39.54 25.70
C ALA A 402 -14.44 39.35 24.34
N ALA A 403 -14.63 40.40 23.56
CA ALA A 403 -15.21 40.30 22.22
C ALA A 403 -14.87 41.56 21.44
N CYS A 404 -15.02 41.52 20.11
CA CYS A 404 -14.90 42.73 19.32
C CYS A 404 -16.11 43.65 19.51
N SER A 405 -15.85 44.93 19.70
CA SER A 405 -16.82 46.02 19.61
C SER A 405 -16.47 46.88 18.38
N GLY A 406 -16.82 46.39 17.19
CA GLY A 406 -16.31 46.93 15.93
C GLY A 406 -14.84 46.54 15.74
N SER A 407 -13.98 47.52 15.46
CA SER A 407 -12.54 47.29 15.21
C SER A 407 -11.67 47.40 16.47
N VAL A 408 -12.27 47.41 17.65
CA VAL A 408 -11.58 47.47 18.95
C VAL A 408 -12.10 46.37 19.88
N ASN A 409 -11.34 46.05 20.93
CA ASN A 409 -11.80 45.17 21.99
C ASN A 409 -13.02 45.79 22.72
N ASN A 410 -13.75 45.00 23.50
CA ASN A 410 -14.84 45.47 24.36
C ASN A 410 -14.43 45.72 25.82
N GLY A 411 -13.14 45.72 26.13
CA GLY A 411 -12.59 45.91 27.48
C GLY A 411 -12.99 44.84 28.49
N ALA A 412 -13.31 43.63 28.04
CA ALA A 412 -13.74 42.53 28.90
C ALA A 412 -12.70 41.42 29.01
N TYR A 413 -12.81 40.65 30.07
CA TYR A 413 -11.83 39.68 30.52
C TYR A 413 -11.91 38.34 29.77
N ASP A 414 -10.81 37.60 29.80
CA ASP A 414 -10.76 36.15 29.56
C ASP A 414 -10.04 35.45 30.71
N PHE A 415 -10.20 34.12 30.78
CA PHE A 415 -9.53 33.30 31.77
C PHE A 415 -9.07 31.97 31.18
N TYR A 416 -7.85 31.58 31.54
CA TYR A 416 -7.16 30.40 31.03
C TYR A 416 -6.88 29.43 32.16
N GLY A 417 -7.18 28.16 31.99
CA GLY A 417 -6.80 27.11 32.93
C GLY A 417 -5.30 27.08 33.16
N ARG A 418 -4.85 27.07 34.42
CA ARG A 418 -3.42 27.14 34.74
C ARG A 418 -2.72 25.82 34.50
N PHE A 419 -1.71 25.83 33.64
CA PHE A 419 -0.97 24.62 33.29
C PHE A 419 -0.20 24.01 34.48
N ASN A 420 0.31 24.84 35.40
CA ASN A 420 0.92 24.33 36.65
C ASN A 420 -0.05 23.53 37.54
N VAL A 421 -1.36 23.79 37.41
CA VAL A 421 -2.39 23.02 38.11
C VAL A 421 -2.72 21.76 37.32
N SER A 422 -2.86 21.88 36.00
CA SER A 422 -3.01 20.74 35.07
C SER A 422 -1.92 19.69 35.24
N TRP A 423 -0.68 20.13 35.51
CA TRP A 423 0.48 19.27 35.78
C TRP A 423 0.23 18.25 36.90
N GLY A 424 -0.31 18.74 38.03
CA GLY A 424 -0.67 17.92 39.18
C GLY A 424 -1.99 17.16 39.04
N LEU A 425 -2.78 17.48 38.01
CA LEU A 425 -4.05 16.83 37.68
C LEU A 425 -3.92 15.73 36.61
N GLY A 426 -2.69 15.38 36.24
CA GLY A 426 -2.38 14.20 35.43
C GLY A 426 -1.56 14.48 34.16
N ALA A 427 -1.42 15.74 33.74
CA ALA A 427 -0.65 16.06 32.52
C ALA A 427 0.82 15.59 32.61
N SER A 428 1.41 15.63 33.81
CA SER A 428 2.79 15.20 34.06
C SER A 428 3.09 13.75 33.67
N GLN A 429 2.09 12.86 33.68
CA GLN A 429 2.27 11.45 33.32
C GLN A 429 2.68 11.25 31.86
N TYR A 430 2.31 12.19 31.00
CA TYR A 430 2.54 12.15 29.56
C TYR A 430 3.62 13.12 29.13
N LEU A 431 3.74 14.28 29.79
CA LEU A 431 4.64 15.35 29.38
C LEU A 431 6.03 15.27 30.03
N ASP A 432 6.20 14.52 31.12
CA ASP A 432 7.51 14.17 31.71
C ASP A 432 7.70 12.63 31.81
N PRO A 433 7.64 11.88 30.69
CA PRO A 433 7.73 10.42 30.72
C PRO A 433 9.08 9.93 31.25
N LEU A 434 10.13 10.75 31.13
CA LEU A 434 11.47 10.46 31.61
C LEU A 434 11.70 10.82 33.08
N ASN A 435 10.69 11.38 33.76
CA ASN A 435 10.77 11.86 35.15
C ASN A 435 11.97 12.78 35.40
N THR A 436 12.22 13.70 34.47
CA THR A 436 13.32 14.67 34.53
C THR A 436 13.13 15.69 35.65
N GLY A 437 11.88 15.98 36.02
CA GLY A 437 11.54 16.98 37.04
C GLY A 437 11.84 18.42 36.63
N VAL A 438 12.00 18.70 35.32
CA VAL A 438 12.16 20.07 34.84
C VAL A 438 10.85 20.85 34.98
N ASN A 439 10.96 22.15 35.29
CA ASN A 439 9.78 23.03 35.40
C ASN A 439 9.35 23.63 34.07
N THR A 440 10.28 23.65 33.11
CA THR A 440 10.10 24.30 31.81
C THR A 440 10.73 23.45 30.72
N LEU A 441 10.12 23.46 29.55
CA LEU A 441 10.64 22.84 28.33
C LEU A 441 10.37 23.79 27.15
N ASP A 442 11.33 23.91 26.24
CA ASP A 442 11.16 24.67 25.00
C ASP A 442 10.48 23.81 23.92
N SER A 443 10.10 24.43 22.80
CA SER A 443 9.38 23.73 21.74
C SER A 443 10.24 22.70 21.00
N TYR A 444 9.61 21.77 20.30
CA TYR A 444 10.27 20.80 19.44
C TYR A 444 9.65 20.85 18.03
N PRO A 445 10.46 20.80 16.94
CA PRO A 445 11.89 20.57 16.90
C PRO A 445 12.76 21.83 17.00
N THR A 446 12.18 23.03 17.06
CA THR A 446 12.98 24.26 16.90
C THR A 446 13.57 24.84 18.18
N ASN A 447 13.20 24.34 19.37
CA ASN A 447 13.61 24.87 20.66
C ASN A 447 13.30 26.38 20.81
N ALA A 448 12.15 26.82 20.28
CA ALA A 448 11.67 28.20 20.27
C ALA A 448 12.64 29.22 19.63
N VAL A 449 13.51 28.78 18.70
CA VAL A 449 14.42 29.67 17.98
C VAL A 449 13.72 30.19 16.72
N PRO A 450 13.46 31.51 16.59
CA PRO A 450 12.83 32.06 15.40
C PRO A 450 13.68 31.84 14.15
N GLY A 451 13.05 31.36 13.06
CA GLY A 451 13.73 31.04 11.81
C GLY A 451 14.63 29.80 11.89
N ALA A 452 14.56 29.01 12.96
CA ALA A 452 15.12 27.68 12.99
C ALA A 452 14.18 26.70 12.28
N GLY A 453 14.71 25.90 11.37
CA GLY A 453 13.95 24.94 10.58
C GLY A 453 14.83 24.29 9.51
N CYS A 454 14.25 23.46 8.67
CA CYS A 454 15.04 22.83 7.61
C CYS A 454 15.40 23.85 6.51
N THR A 455 16.69 24.10 6.32
CA THR A 455 17.18 25.04 5.27
C THR A 455 17.58 24.36 3.96
N ASP A 456 17.53 23.04 3.89
CA ASP A 456 17.87 22.29 2.67
C ASP A 456 16.68 22.29 1.70
N SER A 457 16.80 22.99 0.58
CA SER A 457 15.76 23.07 -0.46
C SER A 457 15.40 21.72 -1.13
N THR A 458 16.18 20.67 -0.89
CA THR A 458 15.92 19.32 -1.41
C THR A 458 15.23 18.41 -0.39
N ALA A 459 15.23 18.79 0.88
CA ALA A 459 14.52 18.08 1.93
C ALA A 459 13.01 18.21 1.74
N CYS A 460 12.26 17.18 2.11
CA CYS A 460 10.82 17.13 1.92
C CYS A 460 10.05 18.01 2.92
N ASN A 461 10.68 18.40 4.03
CA ASN A 461 10.16 19.36 5.00
C ASN A 461 10.92 20.70 4.95
N TYR A 462 11.48 21.05 3.80
CA TYR A 462 12.12 22.34 3.58
C TYR A 462 11.23 23.50 4.04
N ASP A 463 11.76 24.33 4.92
CA ASP A 463 11.11 25.53 5.42
C ASP A 463 11.70 26.75 4.68
N PRO A 464 10.98 27.37 3.73
CA PRO A 464 11.46 28.54 3.00
C PRO A 464 11.64 29.79 3.88
N GLU A 465 11.09 29.79 5.10
CA GLU A 465 11.23 30.88 6.07
C GLU A 465 12.39 30.63 7.05
N ALA A 466 12.99 29.43 7.05
CA ALA A 466 14.13 29.12 7.90
C ALA A 466 15.38 29.91 7.49
N THR A 467 16.00 30.56 8.47
CA THR A 467 17.27 31.30 8.36
C THR A 467 18.43 30.59 9.06
N SER A 468 18.14 29.55 9.86
CA SER A 468 19.11 28.70 10.53
C SER A 468 18.68 27.24 10.47
N ASP A 469 19.58 26.36 10.04
CA ASP A 469 19.36 24.92 10.12
C ASP A 469 19.35 24.47 11.58
N ASN A 470 18.30 23.76 11.99
CA ASN A 470 18.17 23.14 13.32
C ASN A 470 18.39 21.63 13.28
N GLY A 471 18.78 21.08 12.14
CA GLY A 471 18.93 19.64 11.95
C GLY A 471 17.61 18.89 11.83
N SER A 472 16.48 19.60 11.64
CA SER A 472 15.17 18.96 11.42
C SER A 472 14.95 18.50 9.98
N CYS A 473 15.89 18.75 9.06
CA CYS A 473 15.75 18.32 7.67
C CYS A 473 15.55 16.80 7.59
N VAL A 474 14.47 16.41 6.93
CA VAL A 474 14.19 15.01 6.60
C VAL A 474 14.14 14.85 5.09
N ASP A 475 14.68 13.74 4.63
CA ASP A 475 14.51 13.29 3.26
C ASP A 475 13.21 12.50 3.15
N ASN A 476 12.70 12.38 1.93
CA ASN A 476 11.74 11.32 1.66
C ASN A 476 12.44 9.97 1.89
N ASP A 477 11.75 9.05 2.55
CA ASP A 477 12.19 7.68 2.58
C ASP A 477 12.08 7.05 1.19
N VAL A 478 12.49 5.78 1.09
CA VAL A 478 12.39 4.98 -0.13
C VAL A 478 10.94 4.79 -0.63
N CYS A 479 9.95 5.02 0.24
CA CYS A 479 8.52 5.00 -0.08
C CYS A 479 7.98 6.37 -0.55
N GLY A 480 8.82 7.42 -0.59
CA GLY A 480 8.38 8.76 -0.93
C GLY A 480 7.68 9.51 0.22
N ILE A 481 7.69 8.95 1.44
CA ILE A 481 7.10 9.57 2.62
C ILE A 481 8.14 10.43 3.33
N CYS A 482 7.76 11.67 3.59
CA CYS A 482 8.67 12.64 4.20
C CYS A 482 9.00 12.28 5.65
N GLY A 483 10.27 11.97 5.94
CA GLY A 483 10.69 11.49 7.25
C GLY A 483 10.13 10.11 7.63
N GLY A 484 9.67 9.33 6.65
CA GLY A 484 9.20 7.97 6.86
C GLY A 484 10.33 7.01 7.26
N ASP A 485 9.96 5.85 7.80
CA ASP A 485 10.89 4.79 8.21
C ASP A 485 11.08 3.71 7.12
N GLY A 486 10.51 3.93 5.93
CA GLY A 486 10.53 2.98 4.82
C GLY A 486 9.58 1.81 4.97
N SER A 487 8.67 1.79 5.97
CA SER A 487 7.75 0.66 6.17
C SER A 487 6.45 0.77 5.35
N SER A 488 6.03 1.97 4.97
CA SER A 488 4.72 2.20 4.35
C SER A 488 4.57 1.65 2.91
N CYS A 489 5.67 1.26 2.28
CA CYS A 489 5.71 0.59 0.97
C CYS A 489 6.38 -0.79 1.07
N THR A 490 6.35 -1.38 2.27
CA THR A 490 6.82 -2.74 2.49
C THR A 490 5.71 -3.76 2.27
N GLY A 491 6.07 -4.87 1.65
CA GLY A 491 5.16 -5.96 1.34
C GLY A 491 5.83 -6.94 0.41
N CYS A 492 5.11 -7.99 0.03
CA CYS A 492 5.69 -8.93 -0.92
C CYS A 492 5.87 -8.27 -2.29
N THR A 493 7.10 -8.12 -2.75
CA THR A 493 7.39 -7.54 -4.08
C THR A 493 7.50 -8.58 -5.20
N ASP A 494 7.32 -9.87 -4.89
CA ASP A 494 7.41 -10.95 -5.88
C ASP A 494 6.06 -11.16 -6.59
N PRO A 495 5.92 -10.80 -7.88
CA PRO A 495 4.66 -10.94 -8.63
C PRO A 495 4.21 -12.39 -8.82
N THR A 496 5.04 -13.37 -8.46
CA THR A 496 4.69 -14.80 -8.51
C THR A 496 4.18 -15.36 -7.18
N SER A 497 4.28 -14.59 -6.10
CA SER A 497 3.74 -14.97 -4.79
C SER A 497 2.25 -14.61 -4.70
N CYS A 498 1.42 -15.45 -4.07
CA CYS A 498 -0.02 -15.16 -3.98
C CYS A 498 -0.40 -14.00 -3.05
N ASN A 499 0.54 -13.52 -2.23
CA ASN A 499 0.39 -12.31 -1.42
C ASN A 499 1.18 -11.13 -1.99
N TYR A 500 1.50 -11.16 -3.29
CA TYR A 500 2.15 -10.06 -3.99
C TYR A 500 1.40 -8.75 -3.74
N ASP A 501 2.14 -7.78 -3.23
CA ASP A 501 1.69 -6.44 -2.98
C ASP A 501 2.18 -5.52 -4.10
N SER A 502 1.26 -5.15 -4.99
CA SER A 502 1.57 -4.29 -6.12
C SER A 502 1.96 -2.85 -5.74
N SER A 503 1.66 -2.43 -4.51
CA SER A 503 2.05 -1.14 -3.95
C SER A 503 3.40 -1.20 -3.22
N ALA A 504 3.89 -2.39 -2.91
CA ALA A 504 5.18 -2.58 -2.27
C ALA A 504 6.33 -2.31 -3.23
N THR A 505 7.29 -1.50 -2.77
CA THR A 505 8.58 -1.30 -3.47
C THR A 505 9.74 -1.93 -2.72
N ILE A 506 9.50 -2.35 -1.47
CA ILE A 506 10.47 -3.00 -0.60
C ILE A 506 9.89 -4.33 -0.14
N ASP A 507 10.65 -5.40 -0.32
CA ASP A 507 10.32 -6.70 0.22
C ASP A 507 10.53 -6.72 1.74
N ASP A 508 9.47 -6.94 2.53
CA ASP A 508 9.56 -7.20 3.97
C ASP A 508 9.84 -8.68 4.29
N GLY A 509 10.00 -9.51 3.26
CA GLY A 509 10.13 -10.96 3.41
C GLY A 509 8.79 -11.65 3.72
N SER A 510 7.66 -10.94 3.57
CA SER A 510 6.34 -11.54 3.69
C SER A 510 5.98 -12.43 2.50
N CYS A 511 6.73 -12.40 1.38
CA CYS A 511 6.44 -13.21 0.21
C CYS A 511 6.30 -14.70 0.53
N ILE A 512 5.12 -15.24 0.26
CA ILE A 512 4.80 -16.65 0.45
C ILE A 512 5.07 -17.38 -0.87
N GLY A 513 6.28 -17.93 -0.98
CA GLY A 513 6.64 -18.82 -2.08
C GLY A 513 5.80 -20.11 -2.05
N ASN A 514 5.20 -20.49 -3.19
CA ASN A 514 4.23 -21.58 -3.31
C ASN A 514 3.02 -21.45 -2.37
N GLY A 515 2.64 -20.21 -2.04
CA GLY A 515 1.44 -19.96 -1.26
C GLY A 515 0.20 -20.46 -1.99
N VAL A 516 -0.79 -20.85 -1.20
CA VAL A 516 -2.08 -21.36 -1.67
C VAL A 516 -3.15 -20.36 -1.25
N GLU A 517 -3.98 -19.94 -2.19
CA GLU A 517 -5.14 -19.12 -1.86
C GLU A 517 -6.20 -19.98 -1.15
N VAL A 518 -6.64 -19.51 0.01
CA VAL A 518 -7.77 -20.06 0.74
C VAL A 518 -8.88 -19.03 0.77
N ILE A 519 -10.10 -19.46 0.44
CA ILE A 519 -11.30 -18.62 0.45
C ILE A 519 -12.22 -19.14 1.54
N PHE A 520 -12.39 -18.35 2.59
CA PHE A 520 -13.43 -18.54 3.59
C PHE A 520 -14.73 -17.93 3.07
N THR A 521 -15.81 -18.70 3.09
CA THR A 521 -17.15 -18.28 2.71
C THR A 521 -18.08 -18.54 3.87
N ILE A 522 -18.88 -17.55 4.28
CA ILE A 522 -19.90 -17.70 5.29
C ILE A 522 -21.24 -17.19 4.79
N LEU A 523 -22.27 -18.01 4.90
CA LEU A 523 -23.67 -17.60 4.83
C LEU A 523 -24.13 -17.27 6.25
N THR A 524 -24.49 -16.02 6.49
CA THR A 524 -25.01 -15.60 7.80
C THR A 524 -26.41 -16.15 8.06
N ASP A 525 -26.72 -16.32 9.34
CA ASP A 525 -28.04 -16.71 9.83
C ASP A 525 -28.94 -15.46 10.01
N ASN A 526 -29.97 -15.50 10.88
CA ASN A 526 -30.78 -14.30 11.14
C ASN A 526 -30.15 -13.32 12.12
N TYR A 527 -29.10 -13.74 12.86
CA TYR A 527 -28.39 -12.95 13.87
C TYR A 527 -26.89 -12.84 13.52
N PRO A 528 -26.54 -12.22 12.38
CA PRO A 528 -25.15 -12.09 11.91
C PRO A 528 -24.23 -11.30 12.86
N GLY A 529 -24.79 -10.41 13.68
CA GLY A 529 -24.05 -9.46 14.53
C GLY A 529 -23.34 -10.10 15.73
N GLU A 530 -23.54 -11.39 15.95
CA GLU A 530 -22.88 -12.17 16.98
C GLU A 530 -21.91 -13.22 16.44
N THR A 531 -21.86 -13.38 15.12
CA THR A 531 -21.00 -14.37 14.46
C THR A 531 -19.65 -13.75 14.14
N THR A 532 -18.58 -14.32 14.67
CA THR A 532 -17.19 -13.98 14.32
C THR A 532 -16.42 -15.24 13.95
N TRP A 533 -15.36 -15.13 13.18
CA TRP A 533 -14.49 -16.25 12.88
C TRP A 533 -13.03 -15.84 12.75
N SER A 534 -12.14 -16.82 12.85
CA SER A 534 -10.69 -16.66 12.66
C SER A 534 -10.10 -17.95 12.10
N VAL A 535 -9.09 -17.81 11.25
CA VAL A 535 -8.21 -18.90 10.80
C VAL A 535 -6.85 -18.68 11.43
N THR A 536 -6.31 -19.71 12.08
CA THR A 536 -5.02 -19.64 12.79
C THR A 536 -4.05 -20.70 12.27
N ASP A 537 -2.75 -20.38 12.29
CA ASP A 537 -1.70 -21.34 11.99
C ASP A 537 -1.35 -22.24 13.20
N ALA A 538 -0.42 -23.17 13.01
CA ALA A 538 0.04 -24.08 14.07
C ALA A 538 0.72 -23.38 15.26
N SER A 539 1.13 -22.11 15.12
CA SER A 539 1.68 -21.30 16.22
C SER A 539 0.60 -20.56 17.01
N GLY A 540 -0.64 -20.55 16.51
CA GLY A 540 -1.76 -19.79 17.04
C GLY A 540 -1.85 -18.37 16.50
N ALA A 541 -1.09 -18.03 15.46
CA ALA A 541 -1.18 -16.72 14.81
C ALA A 541 -2.42 -16.67 13.90
N THR A 542 -3.23 -15.63 14.05
CA THR A 542 -4.40 -15.39 13.19
C THR A 542 -3.94 -14.93 11.81
N ILE A 543 -4.39 -15.65 10.79
CA ILE A 543 -4.10 -15.40 9.37
C ILE A 543 -5.18 -14.53 8.73
N MET A 544 -6.45 -14.79 9.07
CA MET A 544 -7.61 -14.06 8.58
C MET A 544 -8.74 -14.20 9.60
N SER A 545 -9.61 -13.20 9.69
CA SER A 545 -10.76 -13.17 10.58
C SER A 545 -11.86 -12.30 10.00
N GLY A 546 -13.08 -12.45 10.51
CA GLY A 546 -14.21 -11.64 10.06
C GLY A 546 -15.39 -11.69 11.02
N GLY A 547 -16.38 -10.84 10.71
CA GLY A 547 -17.50 -10.54 11.59
C GLY A 547 -17.11 -9.58 12.73
N PRO A 548 -18.06 -9.13 13.55
CA PRO A 548 -19.50 -9.40 13.46
C PRO A 548 -20.14 -8.82 12.20
N TYR A 549 -21.18 -9.45 11.68
CA TYR A 549 -21.80 -9.08 10.41
C TYR A 549 -23.12 -8.32 10.61
N ALA A 550 -23.45 -7.39 9.71
CA ALA A 550 -24.69 -6.62 9.81
C ALA A 550 -25.89 -7.28 9.10
N SER A 551 -25.65 -7.98 7.99
CA SER A 551 -26.69 -8.46 7.07
C SER A 551 -27.00 -9.95 7.27
N ASN A 552 -28.28 -10.28 7.44
CA ASN A 552 -28.75 -11.66 7.60
C ASN A 552 -28.90 -12.39 6.26
N GLY A 553 -28.79 -13.72 6.27
CA GLY A 553 -28.96 -14.56 5.08
C GLY A 553 -28.06 -14.16 3.90
N THR A 554 -26.93 -13.51 4.19
CA THR A 554 -26.01 -12.92 3.20
C THR A 554 -24.72 -13.74 3.17
N THR A 555 -24.18 -13.96 1.98
CA THR A 555 -22.91 -14.65 1.81
C THR A 555 -21.77 -13.64 1.80
N PHE A 556 -20.83 -13.79 2.73
CA PHE A 556 -19.58 -13.04 2.77
C PHE A 556 -18.43 -13.97 2.40
N THR A 557 -17.45 -13.43 1.70
CA THR A 557 -16.22 -14.14 1.34
C THR A 557 -15.01 -13.36 1.81
N SER A 558 -14.01 -14.07 2.30
CA SER A 558 -12.69 -13.51 2.61
C SER A 558 -11.65 -14.48 2.08
N SER A 559 -10.57 -13.96 1.50
CA SER A 559 -9.46 -14.77 1.02
C SER A 559 -8.19 -14.45 1.79
N ALA A 560 -7.28 -15.42 1.86
CA ALA A 560 -5.92 -15.21 2.31
C ALA A 560 -4.97 -16.10 1.52
N CYS A 561 -3.77 -15.60 1.28
CA CYS A 561 -2.67 -16.41 0.78
C CYS A 561 -1.96 -17.05 1.99
N VAL A 562 -1.86 -18.38 1.99
CA VAL A 562 -1.29 -19.14 3.11
C VAL A 562 -0.17 -20.07 2.66
N ALA A 563 0.84 -20.25 3.51
CA ALA A 563 1.87 -21.25 3.26
C ALA A 563 1.26 -22.67 3.31
N THR A 564 1.89 -23.63 2.64
CA THR A 564 1.49 -25.04 2.77
C THR A 564 1.59 -25.48 4.23
N GLY A 565 0.54 -26.10 4.76
CA GLY A 565 0.45 -26.39 6.18
C GLY A 565 -0.97 -26.71 6.62
N CYS A 566 -1.14 -26.90 7.92
CA CYS A 566 -2.45 -27.10 8.52
C CYS A 566 -2.80 -25.90 9.40
N TYR A 567 -4.08 -25.56 9.37
CA TYR A 567 -4.67 -24.38 9.99
C TYR A 567 -5.93 -24.78 10.75
N ASP A 568 -6.28 -23.99 11.75
CA ASP A 568 -7.52 -24.15 12.50
C ASP A 568 -8.45 -22.99 12.18
N VAL A 569 -9.65 -23.29 11.68
CA VAL A 569 -10.74 -22.31 11.60
C VAL A 569 -11.58 -22.40 12.85
N THR A 570 -11.77 -21.27 13.54
CA THR A 570 -12.64 -21.14 14.69
C THR A 570 -13.75 -20.15 14.37
N ILE A 571 -15.00 -20.58 14.49
CA ILE A 571 -16.19 -19.73 14.39
C ILE A 571 -16.82 -19.61 15.78
N ASN A 572 -17.30 -18.42 16.12
CA ASN A 572 -17.87 -18.09 17.42
C ASN A 572 -19.21 -17.40 17.24
N ASP A 573 -20.12 -17.70 18.16
CA ASP A 573 -21.45 -17.11 18.29
C ASP A 573 -21.64 -16.68 19.75
N SER A 574 -21.88 -15.38 19.96
CA SER A 574 -21.78 -14.78 21.30
C SER A 574 -23.00 -15.03 22.19
N TYR A 575 -24.22 -15.22 21.64
CA TYR A 575 -25.40 -15.60 22.43
C TYR A 575 -25.55 -17.12 22.58
N GLY A 576 -24.80 -17.89 21.80
CA GLY A 576 -24.68 -19.33 21.94
C GLY A 576 -25.90 -20.08 21.42
N ASP A 577 -26.58 -19.55 20.41
CA ASP A 577 -27.62 -20.27 19.67
C ASP A 577 -27.15 -20.78 18.31
N GLY A 578 -26.02 -20.27 17.83
CA GLY A 578 -25.27 -20.76 16.68
C GLY A 578 -25.93 -20.42 15.35
N ILE A 579 -25.17 -20.59 14.26
CA ILE A 579 -25.62 -20.10 12.95
C ILE A 579 -26.59 -21.05 12.21
N CYS A 580 -26.81 -22.27 12.71
CA CYS A 580 -27.75 -23.22 12.11
C CYS A 580 -28.46 -24.10 13.18
N CYS A 581 -29.72 -24.49 13.02
CA CYS A 581 -30.67 -24.16 11.94
C CYS A 581 -32.01 -23.65 12.48
N ALA A 582 -32.13 -23.49 13.80
CA ALA A 582 -33.36 -23.03 14.45
C ALA A 582 -33.59 -21.53 14.30
N TYR A 583 -32.50 -20.77 14.11
CA TYR A 583 -32.48 -19.31 14.09
C TYR A 583 -31.95 -18.72 12.78
N GLY A 584 -31.83 -19.53 11.73
CA GLY A 584 -31.36 -19.15 10.39
C GLY A 584 -30.64 -20.32 9.74
N GLU A 585 -30.49 -20.33 8.41
CA GLU A 585 -29.77 -21.40 7.70
C GLU A 585 -28.35 -20.94 7.34
N GLY A 586 -27.59 -20.53 8.35
CA GLY A 586 -26.19 -20.14 8.19
C GLY A 586 -25.26 -21.34 8.06
N ASN A 587 -24.13 -21.14 7.38
CA ASN A 587 -23.05 -22.14 7.27
C ASN A 587 -21.75 -21.45 6.85
N TYR A 588 -20.63 -22.15 6.99
CA TYR A 588 -19.35 -21.70 6.44
C TYR A 588 -18.63 -22.80 5.68
N SER A 589 -17.72 -22.40 4.81
CA SER A 589 -16.78 -23.29 4.13
C SER A 589 -15.46 -22.60 3.86
N ILE A 590 -14.39 -23.39 3.79
CA ILE A 590 -13.09 -22.96 3.26
C ILE A 590 -12.83 -23.75 2.00
N THR A 591 -12.49 -23.04 0.93
CA THR A 591 -12.14 -23.63 -0.36
C THR A 591 -10.75 -23.21 -0.80
N SER A 592 -10.14 -24.02 -1.66
CA SER A 592 -8.90 -23.70 -2.35
C SER A 592 -8.92 -24.38 -3.72
N ASP A 593 -8.57 -23.65 -4.79
CA ASP A 593 -8.67 -24.11 -6.19
C ASP A 593 -10.02 -24.77 -6.53
N GLY A 594 -11.11 -24.21 -6.01
CA GLY A 594 -12.46 -24.71 -6.20
C GLY A 594 -12.81 -25.98 -5.43
N ASN A 595 -11.90 -26.54 -4.63
CA ASN A 595 -12.14 -27.69 -3.75
C ASN A 595 -12.47 -27.23 -2.33
N THR A 596 -13.55 -27.74 -1.74
CA THR A 596 -13.87 -27.52 -0.32
C THR A 596 -12.92 -28.31 0.57
N LEU A 597 -12.15 -27.61 1.40
CA LEU A 597 -11.23 -28.17 2.38
C LEU A 597 -11.96 -28.51 3.68
N VAL A 598 -12.84 -27.62 4.13
CA VAL A 598 -13.68 -27.78 5.32
C VAL A 598 -14.99 -27.03 5.16
N SER A 599 -16.04 -27.50 5.83
CA SER A 599 -17.33 -26.84 5.94
C SER A 599 -17.98 -27.14 7.28
N GLY A 600 -18.74 -26.20 7.82
CA GLY A 600 -19.44 -26.36 9.10
C GLY A 600 -20.62 -25.40 9.25
N GLY A 601 -21.16 -25.32 10.47
CA GLY A 601 -22.31 -24.47 10.78
C GLY A 601 -23.24 -25.02 11.87
N GLU A 602 -23.07 -26.28 12.29
CA GLU A 602 -23.84 -26.87 13.39
C GLU A 602 -23.06 -26.78 14.71
N PHE A 603 -23.13 -25.63 15.38
CA PHE A 603 -22.53 -25.42 16.69
C PHE A 603 -23.42 -24.55 17.58
N VAL A 604 -23.06 -24.45 18.86
CA VAL A 604 -23.83 -23.66 19.84
C VAL A 604 -23.19 -22.29 20.02
N SER A 605 -21.98 -22.24 20.57
CA SER A 605 -21.24 -20.97 20.80
C SER A 605 -19.89 -20.91 20.10
N THR A 606 -19.26 -22.05 19.83
CA THR A 606 -17.99 -22.10 19.11
C THR A 606 -17.81 -23.45 18.42
N GLU A 607 -17.14 -23.43 17.29
CA GLU A 607 -16.63 -24.61 16.60
C GLU A 607 -15.22 -24.32 16.10
N THR A 608 -14.30 -25.25 16.35
CA THR A 608 -12.94 -25.21 15.80
C THR A 608 -12.72 -26.46 14.97
N THR A 609 -12.33 -26.27 13.71
CA THR A 609 -12.05 -27.37 12.79
C THR A 609 -10.70 -27.18 12.13
N ASN A 610 -9.93 -28.26 12.05
CA ASN A 610 -8.63 -28.28 11.39
C ASN A 610 -8.79 -28.55 9.88
N PHE A 611 -8.03 -27.86 9.05
CA PHE A 611 -7.88 -28.16 7.63
C PHE A 611 -6.43 -27.99 7.19
N CYS A 612 -6.04 -28.64 6.10
CA CYS A 612 -4.69 -28.51 5.55
C CYS A 612 -4.72 -28.10 4.09
N VAL A 613 -3.79 -27.23 3.73
CA VAL A 613 -3.48 -26.83 2.36
C VAL A 613 -2.14 -27.43 1.96
N THR A 614 -2.15 -28.11 0.83
CA THR A 614 -0.95 -28.58 0.14
C THR A 614 -0.75 -27.73 -1.10
N ALA A 615 0.50 -27.43 -1.47
CA ALA A 615 0.77 -26.76 -2.73
C ALA A 615 0.12 -27.58 -3.85
N VAL A 616 -0.71 -26.93 -4.65
CA VAL A 616 -1.26 -27.54 -5.85
C VAL A 616 -0.15 -27.42 -6.89
N SER A 617 0.74 -28.41 -6.88
CA SER A 617 1.73 -28.49 -7.95
C SER A 617 0.97 -28.83 -9.23
N ASN A 618 0.76 -27.85 -10.09
CA ASN A 618 0.59 -28.07 -11.54
C ASN A 618 1.92 -28.53 -12.18
N ASP A 619 2.71 -29.26 -11.40
CA ASP A 619 3.95 -29.87 -11.82
C ASP A 619 3.55 -31.10 -12.62
N THR A 620 3.64 -31.00 -13.93
CA THR A 620 3.62 -32.11 -14.87
C THR A 620 5.06 -32.63 -14.94
N PRO A 621 5.39 -33.75 -14.27
CA PRO A 621 6.74 -34.27 -14.29
C PRO A 621 7.02 -34.87 -15.67
N GLY A 622 8.16 -34.50 -16.26
CA GLY A 622 8.61 -35.03 -17.55
C GLY A 622 9.89 -34.33 -17.98
N CYS A 623 10.46 -34.72 -19.12
CA CYS A 623 11.70 -34.11 -19.57
C CYS A 623 11.49 -32.68 -20.08
N THR A 624 12.08 -31.69 -19.40
CA THR A 624 12.01 -30.26 -19.79
C THR A 624 13.12 -29.83 -20.75
N ASP A 625 14.10 -30.68 -21.03
CA ASP A 625 15.19 -30.37 -21.97
C ASP A 625 14.72 -30.54 -23.42
N SER A 626 14.54 -29.41 -24.12
CA SER A 626 14.14 -29.38 -25.54
C SER A 626 15.09 -30.11 -26.50
N ALA A 627 16.31 -30.44 -26.07
CA ALA A 627 17.29 -31.19 -26.84
C ALA A 627 17.25 -32.71 -26.56
N ALA A 628 16.48 -33.18 -25.58
CA ALA A 628 16.35 -34.60 -25.28
C ALA A 628 15.36 -35.32 -26.21
N CYS A 629 15.56 -36.62 -26.40
CA CYS A 629 14.75 -37.45 -27.29
C CYS A 629 13.30 -37.62 -26.80
N ASN A 630 13.08 -37.53 -25.49
CA ASN A 630 11.78 -37.64 -24.85
C ASN A 630 11.27 -36.31 -24.28
N TYR A 631 11.70 -35.17 -24.85
CA TYR A 631 11.20 -33.85 -24.45
C TYR A 631 9.66 -33.81 -24.41
N ASP A 632 9.12 -33.36 -23.29
CA ASP A 632 7.68 -33.17 -23.09
C ASP A 632 7.39 -31.68 -22.97
N SER A 633 6.77 -31.11 -24.01
CA SER A 633 6.39 -29.69 -24.04
C SER A 633 5.33 -29.29 -23.01
N SER A 634 4.69 -30.27 -22.37
CA SER A 634 3.73 -30.04 -21.29
C SER A 634 4.36 -30.15 -19.90
N ALA A 635 5.61 -30.61 -19.78
CA ALA A 635 6.29 -30.75 -18.50
C ALA A 635 6.72 -29.39 -17.92
N THR A 636 6.46 -29.17 -16.63
CA THR A 636 6.83 -27.96 -15.89
C THR A 636 7.95 -28.21 -14.88
N ILE A 637 8.28 -29.48 -14.60
CA ILE A 637 9.42 -29.88 -13.76
C ILE A 637 10.15 -31.10 -14.35
N ASP A 638 11.49 -31.06 -14.34
CA ASP A 638 12.33 -32.19 -14.77
C ASP A 638 12.28 -33.32 -13.74
N ASP A 639 11.81 -34.49 -14.15
CA ASP A 639 11.76 -35.70 -13.32
C ASP A 639 13.00 -36.59 -13.45
N GLY A 640 14.02 -36.11 -14.18
CA GLY A 640 15.24 -36.85 -14.48
C GLY A 640 15.03 -37.94 -15.53
N SER A 641 13.88 -37.95 -16.22
CA SER A 641 13.61 -38.89 -17.31
C SER A 641 14.27 -38.49 -18.63
N CYS A 642 14.85 -37.29 -18.73
CA CYS A 642 15.52 -36.83 -19.96
C CYS A 642 16.55 -37.85 -20.45
N GLU A 643 16.30 -38.40 -21.64
CA GLU A 643 17.18 -39.35 -22.29
C GLU A 643 17.59 -38.85 -23.67
N SER A 644 18.85 -39.07 -23.99
CA SER A 644 19.51 -38.50 -25.16
C SER A 644 19.98 -39.56 -26.15
N THR A 645 19.55 -40.82 -26.00
CA THR A 645 20.14 -41.96 -26.72
C THR A 645 19.19 -42.59 -27.72
N SER A 646 17.87 -42.56 -27.48
CA SER A 646 16.93 -43.29 -28.35
C SER A 646 16.76 -42.69 -29.75
N CYS A 647 17.08 -41.41 -29.92
CA CYS A 647 17.06 -40.66 -31.18
C CYS A 647 18.47 -40.25 -31.63
N ALA A 648 19.51 -40.87 -31.05
CA ALA A 648 20.90 -40.61 -31.38
C ALA A 648 21.39 -41.59 -32.46
N GLY A 649 22.04 -41.06 -33.49
CA GLY A 649 22.55 -41.83 -34.63
C GLY A 649 23.13 -40.89 -35.69
N CYS A 650 23.61 -41.43 -36.80
CA CYS A 650 24.20 -40.58 -37.83
C CYS A 650 23.15 -39.70 -38.53
N THR A 651 23.23 -38.38 -38.34
CA THR A 651 22.31 -37.41 -38.97
C THR A 651 22.78 -36.89 -40.33
N ASP A 652 24.00 -37.24 -40.76
CA ASP A 652 24.52 -36.81 -42.06
C ASP A 652 23.96 -37.69 -43.19
N SER A 653 23.05 -37.12 -43.99
CA SER A 653 22.42 -37.79 -45.14
C SER A 653 23.39 -38.32 -46.21
N THR A 654 24.67 -37.92 -46.15
CA THR A 654 25.72 -38.35 -47.08
C THR A 654 26.61 -39.47 -46.53
N ALA A 655 26.47 -39.82 -45.25
CA ALA A 655 27.22 -40.90 -44.63
C ALA A 655 26.65 -42.29 -45.00
N CYS A 656 27.51 -43.30 -45.01
CA CYS A 656 27.14 -44.67 -45.37
C CYS A 656 26.16 -45.32 -44.38
N ASN A 657 26.21 -44.90 -43.11
CA ASN A 657 25.33 -45.38 -42.04
C ASN A 657 24.31 -44.32 -41.60
N TYR A 658 23.92 -43.40 -42.49
CA TYR A 658 22.88 -42.41 -42.21
C TYR A 658 21.62 -43.05 -41.62
N ASP A 659 21.18 -42.54 -40.47
CA ASP A 659 19.95 -42.96 -39.80
C ASP A 659 18.89 -41.86 -39.92
N SER A 660 17.91 -42.09 -40.80
CA SER A 660 16.80 -41.14 -41.00
C SER A 660 15.89 -40.95 -39.78
N SER A 661 16.02 -41.78 -38.74
CA SER A 661 15.28 -41.66 -37.49
C SER A 661 16.07 -40.93 -36.39
N ALA A 662 17.35 -40.64 -36.62
CA ALA A 662 18.17 -39.88 -35.69
C ALA A 662 17.90 -38.36 -35.81
N SER A 663 17.75 -37.70 -34.66
CA SER A 663 17.69 -36.23 -34.54
C SER A 663 18.87 -35.63 -33.78
N ILE A 664 19.72 -36.49 -33.20
CA ILE A 664 20.94 -36.11 -32.49
C ILE A 664 22.11 -36.87 -33.12
N ASP A 665 23.15 -36.16 -33.57
CA ASP A 665 24.37 -36.78 -34.08
C ASP A 665 25.19 -37.37 -32.92
N ASP A 666 25.36 -38.68 -32.91
CA ASP A 666 26.18 -39.40 -31.93
C ASP A 666 27.65 -39.56 -32.35
N GLY A 667 28.02 -38.98 -33.50
CA GLY A 667 29.35 -39.11 -34.09
C GLY A 667 29.60 -40.47 -34.73
N SER A 668 28.56 -41.29 -34.92
CA SER A 668 28.69 -42.59 -35.58
C SER A 668 28.80 -42.50 -37.10
N CYS A 669 28.59 -41.31 -37.70
CA CYS A 669 28.66 -41.13 -39.15
C CYS A 669 30.00 -41.61 -39.72
N GLU A 670 29.92 -42.59 -40.62
CA GLU A 670 31.08 -43.15 -41.30
C GLU A 670 30.87 -43.16 -42.82
N SER A 671 31.98 -43.00 -43.54
CA SER A 671 31.99 -42.78 -44.99
C SER A 671 32.78 -43.86 -45.73
N THR A 672 33.13 -44.97 -45.07
CA THR A 672 34.07 -45.96 -45.60
C THR A 672 33.40 -47.28 -45.97
N SER A 673 32.34 -47.69 -45.27
CA SER A 673 31.74 -49.02 -45.51
C SER A 673 31.02 -49.14 -46.87
N CYS A 674 30.64 -48.02 -47.46
CA CYS A 674 30.04 -47.91 -48.79
C CYS A 674 31.00 -47.24 -49.80
N ALA A 675 32.28 -47.12 -49.46
CA ALA A 675 33.32 -46.58 -50.33
C ALA A 675 34.03 -47.72 -51.08
N GLY A 676 34.14 -47.60 -52.40
CA GLY A 676 34.75 -48.59 -53.28
C GLY A 676 34.56 -48.20 -54.74
N CYS A 677 35.06 -49.00 -55.68
CA CYS A 677 34.94 -48.64 -57.09
C CYS A 677 33.47 -48.69 -57.56
N THR A 678 32.90 -47.54 -57.93
CA THR A 678 31.51 -47.44 -58.41
C THR A 678 31.37 -47.55 -59.94
N ASP A 679 32.47 -47.63 -60.67
CA ASP A 679 32.47 -47.72 -62.13
C ASP A 679 32.28 -49.17 -62.58
N SER A 680 31.15 -49.47 -63.22
CA SER A 680 30.80 -50.83 -63.68
C SER A 680 31.76 -51.41 -64.71
N ASP A 681 32.58 -50.57 -65.35
CA ASP A 681 33.52 -50.99 -66.39
C ASP A 681 34.91 -51.34 -65.79
N ALA A 682 35.14 -51.14 -64.49
CA ALA A 682 36.38 -51.48 -63.81
C ALA A 682 36.45 -52.96 -63.39
N CYS A 683 37.65 -53.53 -63.44
CA CYS A 683 37.93 -54.92 -63.05
C CYS A 683 37.60 -55.21 -61.57
N ASN A 684 37.71 -54.19 -60.70
CA ASN A 684 37.38 -54.27 -59.29
C ASN A 684 36.10 -53.48 -58.93
N TYR A 685 35.16 -53.34 -59.87
CA TYR A 685 33.84 -52.76 -59.59
C TYR A 685 33.17 -53.44 -58.39
N GLU A 686 32.73 -52.62 -57.44
CA GLU A 686 31.99 -53.07 -56.26
C GLU A 686 30.54 -52.58 -56.34
N SER A 687 29.61 -53.49 -56.60
CA SER A 687 28.19 -53.14 -56.74
C SER A 687 27.53 -52.61 -55.45
N THR A 688 28.19 -52.76 -54.31
CA THR A 688 27.75 -52.26 -53.01
C THR A 688 28.35 -50.91 -52.65
N ALA A 689 29.30 -50.40 -53.43
CA ALA A 689 29.87 -49.08 -53.23
C ALA A 689 28.89 -48.01 -53.76
N SER A 690 28.66 -46.98 -52.95
CA SER A 690 27.90 -45.77 -53.33
C SER A 690 28.76 -44.51 -53.31
N ILE A 691 30.01 -44.62 -52.85
CA ILE A 691 31.00 -43.55 -52.83
C ILE A 691 32.25 -44.06 -53.57
N ASP A 692 32.68 -43.37 -54.62
CA ASP A 692 33.92 -43.70 -55.32
C ASP A 692 35.13 -43.28 -54.47
N ASP A 693 35.95 -44.26 -54.07
CA ASP A 693 37.18 -44.04 -53.29
C ASP A 693 38.44 -43.90 -54.18
N GLY A 694 38.27 -43.94 -55.51
CA GLY A 694 39.35 -43.87 -56.49
C GLY A 694 40.10 -45.19 -56.66
N SER A 695 39.57 -46.31 -56.15
CA SER A 695 40.20 -47.63 -56.26
C SER A 695 40.01 -48.32 -57.61
N CYS A 696 39.21 -47.78 -58.54
CA CYS A 696 38.91 -48.42 -59.83
C CYS A 696 40.16 -48.76 -60.66
N GLU A 697 40.35 -50.05 -60.97
CA GLU A 697 41.42 -50.63 -61.77
C GLU A 697 40.86 -51.24 -63.06
N PHE A 698 41.51 -51.00 -64.21
CA PHE A 698 41.04 -51.47 -65.52
C PHE A 698 42.02 -52.42 -66.23
N THR A 699 43.11 -52.85 -65.57
CA THR A 699 44.27 -53.46 -66.26
C THR A 699 44.58 -54.90 -65.81
N SER A 700 43.99 -55.39 -64.71
CA SER A 700 44.27 -56.73 -64.16
C SER A 700 43.49 -57.89 -64.83
N CYS A 701 42.59 -57.59 -65.77
CA CYS A 701 41.76 -58.58 -66.49
C CYS A 701 42.41 -59.17 -67.77
N VAL A 702 43.73 -59.40 -67.83
CA VAL A 702 44.36 -60.04 -69.02
C VAL A 702 44.01 -61.53 -69.06
N CYS A 703 43.27 -61.96 -70.08
CA CYS A 703 42.87 -63.36 -70.29
C CYS A 703 44.03 -64.24 -70.76
N THR A 704 44.50 -65.15 -69.91
CA THR A 704 45.61 -66.06 -70.22
C THR A 704 45.33 -67.05 -71.36
N GLY A 705 44.07 -67.25 -71.74
CA GLY A 705 43.66 -68.18 -72.80
C GLY A 705 43.38 -67.56 -74.18
N ASP A 706 43.43 -66.23 -74.31
CA ASP A 706 43.35 -65.54 -75.62
C ASP A 706 44.76 -65.38 -76.16
N ILE A 707 45.21 -66.39 -76.92
CA ILE A 707 46.60 -66.51 -77.37
C ILE A 707 46.87 -65.57 -78.55
N ASN A 708 45.83 -65.22 -79.31
CA ASN A 708 45.96 -64.39 -80.48
C ASN A 708 45.69 -62.89 -80.21
N GLY A 709 45.10 -62.57 -79.06
CA GLY A 709 44.90 -61.21 -78.55
C GLY A 709 43.73 -60.47 -79.21
N ASP A 710 42.73 -61.19 -79.72
CA ASP A 710 41.55 -60.61 -80.36
C ASP A 710 40.35 -60.40 -79.42
N GLY A 711 40.52 -60.73 -78.14
CA GLY A 711 39.51 -60.60 -77.10
C GLY A 711 38.55 -61.78 -77.03
N VAL A 712 38.78 -62.90 -77.71
CA VAL A 712 37.87 -64.06 -77.62
C VAL A 712 38.60 -65.39 -77.66
N ILE A 713 38.31 -66.30 -76.72
CA ILE A 713 38.91 -67.63 -76.73
C ILE A 713 38.11 -68.53 -77.67
N THR A 714 38.64 -68.80 -78.87
CA THR A 714 37.95 -69.57 -79.91
C THR A 714 38.78 -70.76 -80.39
N VAL A 715 38.31 -71.42 -81.46
CA VAL A 715 39.08 -72.50 -82.11
C VAL A 715 40.44 -71.96 -82.58
N ALA A 716 40.56 -70.67 -82.90
CA ALA A 716 41.82 -70.08 -83.31
C ALA A 716 42.90 -70.24 -82.23
N ASP A 717 42.56 -69.99 -80.97
CA ASP A 717 43.47 -70.08 -79.83
C ASP A 717 43.81 -71.54 -79.48
N VAL A 718 42.82 -72.43 -79.53
CA VAL A 718 43.04 -73.88 -79.38
C VAL A 718 44.05 -74.37 -80.43
N LEU A 719 43.94 -73.91 -81.68
CA LEU A 719 44.85 -74.29 -82.75
C LEU A 719 46.27 -73.76 -82.54
N LEU A 720 46.42 -72.59 -81.92
CA LEU A 720 47.74 -72.03 -81.57
C LEU A 720 48.42 -72.86 -80.48
N VAL A 721 47.70 -73.24 -79.42
CA VAL A 721 48.25 -74.16 -78.38
C VAL A 721 48.56 -75.53 -78.98
N LEU A 722 47.66 -76.09 -79.80
CA LEU A 722 47.89 -77.37 -80.46
C LEU A 722 49.10 -77.34 -81.42
N SER A 723 49.43 -76.19 -82.01
CA SER A 723 50.56 -76.08 -82.93
C SER A 723 51.91 -76.29 -82.26
N GLU A 724 52.00 -76.05 -80.95
CA GLU A 724 53.20 -76.29 -80.13
C GLU A 724 53.05 -77.51 -79.20
N PHE A 725 52.00 -78.34 -79.35
CA PHE A 725 51.77 -79.47 -78.45
C PHE A 725 52.95 -80.46 -78.42
N GLY A 726 53.47 -80.70 -77.21
CA GLY A 726 54.69 -81.47 -76.97
C GLY A 726 55.98 -80.63 -76.92
N CYS A 727 55.88 -79.30 -76.94
CA CYS A 727 57.02 -78.40 -76.73
C CYS A 727 57.56 -78.51 -75.30
N LEU A 728 58.90 -78.54 -75.17
CA LEU A 728 59.59 -78.84 -73.90
C LEU A 728 60.38 -77.66 -73.30
N SER A 729 60.48 -76.53 -74.00
CA SER A 729 61.10 -75.29 -73.50
C SER A 729 60.96 -74.15 -74.51
N GLY A 730 60.74 -72.92 -74.03
CA GLY A 730 60.70 -71.72 -74.88
C GLY A 730 59.43 -71.60 -75.72
N CYS A 731 58.36 -72.24 -75.28
CA CYS A 731 57.07 -72.29 -75.95
C CYS A 731 56.35 -70.94 -75.75
N THR A 732 55.65 -70.47 -76.78
CA THR A 732 54.96 -69.17 -76.73
C THR A 732 53.49 -69.28 -76.35
N THR A 733 52.95 -70.50 -76.40
CA THR A 733 51.54 -70.80 -76.15
C THR A 733 51.34 -71.68 -74.90
N ASP A 734 52.26 -71.56 -73.94
CA ASP A 734 52.19 -72.15 -72.60
C ASP A 734 51.20 -71.34 -71.75
N VAL A 735 50.05 -71.94 -71.44
CA VAL A 735 48.88 -71.28 -70.84
C VAL A 735 48.99 -71.27 -69.32
N ASP A 736 49.59 -72.29 -68.72
CA ASP A 736 49.74 -72.40 -67.27
C ASP A 736 51.09 -71.91 -66.74
N GLY A 737 52.02 -71.59 -67.64
CA GLY A 737 53.31 -71.00 -67.34
C GLY A 737 54.33 -72.01 -66.79
N ASP A 738 54.07 -73.31 -66.95
CA ASP A 738 54.94 -74.38 -66.45
C ASP A 738 56.14 -74.70 -67.36
N THR A 739 56.26 -73.98 -68.47
CA THR A 739 57.26 -74.04 -69.56
C THR A 739 57.07 -75.15 -70.59
N TYR A 740 56.04 -75.99 -70.45
CA TYR A 740 55.71 -77.08 -71.37
C TYR A 740 54.35 -76.83 -72.02
N VAL A 741 54.18 -77.19 -73.30
CA VAL A 741 52.83 -77.21 -73.90
C VAL A 741 52.34 -78.64 -73.96
N ASN A 742 51.39 -78.98 -73.08
CA ASN A 742 50.90 -80.32 -72.89
C ASN A 742 49.36 -80.36 -72.71
N VAL A 743 48.83 -81.49 -72.23
CA VAL A 743 47.37 -81.69 -72.09
C VAL A 743 46.78 -80.68 -71.09
N SER A 744 47.56 -80.27 -70.09
CA SER A 744 47.17 -79.26 -69.09
C SER A 744 46.75 -77.95 -69.77
N ASP A 745 47.59 -77.42 -70.66
CA ASP A 745 47.35 -76.17 -71.38
C ASP A 745 46.09 -76.23 -72.24
N ILE A 746 45.91 -77.34 -72.96
CA ILE A 746 44.72 -77.54 -73.79
C ILE A 746 43.47 -77.62 -72.93
N LEU A 747 43.52 -78.32 -71.79
CA LEU A 747 42.37 -78.43 -70.89
C LEU A 747 42.03 -77.09 -70.25
N LEU A 748 43.02 -76.27 -69.90
CA LEU A 748 42.83 -74.92 -69.38
C LEU A 748 42.21 -73.99 -70.43
N LEU A 749 42.71 -74.03 -71.67
CA LEU A 749 42.13 -73.25 -72.76
C LEU A 749 40.72 -73.74 -73.11
N LEU A 750 40.49 -75.04 -73.16
CA LEU A 750 39.15 -75.61 -73.44
C LEU A 750 38.14 -75.33 -72.33
N ALA A 751 38.58 -75.25 -71.07
CA ALA A 751 37.71 -74.88 -69.95
C ALA A 751 37.16 -73.45 -70.10
N ALA A 752 37.92 -72.56 -70.75
CA ALA A 752 37.53 -71.19 -71.05
C ALA A 752 37.06 -71.00 -72.51
N PHE A 753 36.83 -72.08 -73.26
CA PHE A 753 36.49 -71.99 -74.67
C PHE A 753 35.14 -71.32 -74.91
N GLY A 754 35.12 -70.30 -75.77
CA GLY A 754 33.95 -69.53 -76.13
C GLY A 754 33.68 -68.31 -75.23
N THR A 755 34.56 -68.00 -74.28
CA THR A 755 34.45 -66.78 -73.47
C THR A 755 35.03 -65.58 -74.19
N THR A 756 34.34 -64.44 -74.08
CA THR A 756 34.84 -63.12 -74.49
C THR A 756 35.66 -62.49 -73.37
N CYS A 757 36.77 -61.91 -73.77
CA CYS A 757 37.55 -60.91 -73.06
C CYS A 757 37.26 -59.53 -73.72
#